data_AF-A0A956TE15-F1
#
_entry.id   AF-A0A956TE15-F1
#
_cell.length_a   1.000
_cell.length_b   1.000
_cell.length_c   1.000
_cell.angle_alpha   90.00
_cell.angle_beta   90.00
_cell.angle_gamma   90.00
#
_symmetry.space_group_name_H-M   'P 1'
#
loop_
_entity.id
_entity.type
_entity.pdbx_description
1 polymer ?
#
loop_
_entity_poly.entity_id
_entity_poly.type
_entity_poly.pdbx_seq_one_letter_code
_entity_poly.pdbx_strand_id
1 'polypeptide(L)'
;MPWNDIAKKLLPEGSEPQLDSLTQLLEASAGERLQALAVLRFLESLKGPLAGLTERFRFLAQTCGSWSAAKLALSLLREPLATPSQELHQALRSNHCVPAAIRLCEALRQSGCQDEARRLLALEAAALLSDGARQQVELLQHLLESATPEALESLAYLARQLRLVGWEACGSWGLVEDPQRGLVINDGAHPEQREAFGMTYTSEPICLEGQIRSRLQFMARLEILGLTDRCHLEVSSDGQEWVKLTKFDGVQEWANREVDLSAFDGQTIRLRFHVISGHDRQGGGVFLDRLCLTGVLPDRSLALGWQTQGWEKDVVVSGSEVPWACSSPDDNHLTSLPIALDAIDSPTLLLSYRLQTSSLYERCGLELKVDDQDWQEVTIFETGEGRRTIDLAPYQGSSVRLRFSTNLNPRRPGDGFYLTRLKLVGTGTSHTCHRLAPLDGSPEDGQPQREALRQLALAGRFEELGHLARLVEQLKSVACALSFLPHLQNEQDLRALLVLHLAFKERAGDLFEQLRASSRPDEDLERLARLMVLTGPEGYLGARDLLGEGLFSPGEVDANIDFYLELARVWGVEMAESAFNVLLVPVAAESLAERRQAFAQLVTACPDEPDEALRDWGLVTRWTGEQSLGEAMGCFVEQLAAEGQEKARDHLAQAQRVAS
;
A
#
# COMPACT_ATOMS: atom_id res chain seq x y z
N MET A 1 -30.55 -18.00 -9.58
CA MET A 1 -31.56 -18.34 -10.61
C MET A 1 -31.30 -19.78 -11.05
N PRO A 2 -32.29 -20.68 -11.04
CA PRO A 2 -32.18 -22.02 -11.62
C PRO A 2 -31.77 -21.95 -13.10
N TRP A 3 -30.97 -22.90 -13.58
CA TRP A 3 -30.47 -22.89 -14.96
C TRP A 3 -31.60 -23.03 -16.00
N ASN A 4 -32.69 -23.69 -15.63
CA ASN A 4 -33.93 -23.75 -16.41
C ASN A 4 -34.48 -22.36 -16.75
N ASP A 5 -34.38 -21.38 -15.86
CA ASP A 5 -34.92 -20.03 -16.10
C ASP A 5 -34.03 -19.21 -17.04
N ILE A 6 -32.71 -19.45 -17.00
CA ILE A 6 -31.74 -18.80 -17.89
C ILE A 6 -31.82 -19.43 -19.29
N ALA A 7 -31.92 -20.76 -19.38
CA ALA A 7 -32.08 -21.46 -20.64
C ALA A 7 -33.40 -21.10 -21.35
N LYS A 8 -34.51 -20.96 -20.61
CA LYS A 8 -35.79 -20.49 -21.16
C LYS A 8 -35.75 -19.07 -21.73
N LYS A 9 -34.91 -18.19 -21.18
CA LYS A 9 -34.73 -16.82 -21.70
C LYS A 9 -33.85 -16.75 -22.95
N LEU A 10 -32.95 -17.73 -23.14
CA LEU A 10 -31.92 -17.70 -24.16
C LEU A 10 -32.24 -18.58 -25.38
N LEU A 11 -33.07 -19.60 -25.21
CA LEU A 11 -33.44 -20.51 -26.28
C LEU A 11 -34.70 -20.02 -27.02
N PRO A 12 -34.76 -20.16 -28.35
CA PRO A 12 -35.98 -19.88 -29.12
C PRO A 12 -37.18 -20.69 -28.59
N GLU A 13 -38.37 -20.12 -28.66
CA GLU A 13 -39.62 -20.85 -28.36
C GLU A 13 -39.67 -22.17 -29.17
N GLY A 14 -39.87 -23.30 -28.48
CA GLY A 14 -39.85 -24.65 -29.07
C GLY A 14 -38.60 -25.51 -28.79
N SER A 15 -37.64 -25.03 -28.01
CA SER A 15 -36.37 -25.72 -27.69
C SER A 15 -36.41 -26.61 -26.42
N GLU A 16 -37.61 -26.95 -25.93
CA GLU A 16 -37.84 -27.66 -24.66
C GLU A 16 -37.10 -29.01 -24.52
N PRO A 17 -36.99 -29.87 -25.56
CA PRO A 17 -36.29 -31.15 -25.44
C PRO A 17 -34.77 -31.01 -25.21
N GLN A 18 -34.19 -29.92 -25.70
CA GLN A 18 -32.76 -29.61 -25.52
C GLN A 18 -32.49 -29.10 -24.09
N LEU A 19 -33.46 -28.41 -23.50
CA LEU A 19 -33.43 -27.91 -22.13
C LEU A 19 -33.36 -29.05 -21.11
N ASP A 20 -34.19 -30.08 -21.29
CA ASP A 20 -34.20 -31.27 -20.42
C ASP A 20 -32.87 -32.04 -20.49
N SER A 21 -32.29 -32.13 -21.68
CA SER A 21 -30.99 -32.80 -21.91
C SER A 21 -29.84 -32.05 -21.21
N LEU A 22 -29.85 -30.71 -21.24
CA LEU A 22 -28.85 -29.88 -20.56
C LEU A 22 -28.97 -30.00 -19.03
N THR A 23 -30.19 -29.98 -18.51
CA THR A 23 -30.47 -30.04 -17.08
C THR A 23 -30.06 -31.38 -16.49
N GLN A 24 -30.34 -32.49 -17.18
CA GLN A 24 -29.84 -33.82 -16.78
C GLN A 24 -28.30 -33.89 -16.77
N LEU A 25 -27.62 -33.26 -17.73
CA LEU A 25 -26.15 -33.24 -17.82
C LEU A 25 -25.51 -32.46 -16.66
N LEU A 26 -26.18 -31.42 -16.20
CA LEU A 26 -25.75 -30.57 -15.09
C LEU A 26 -26.01 -31.19 -13.71
N GLU A 27 -27.14 -31.86 -13.55
CA GLU A 27 -27.46 -32.61 -12.33
C GLU A 27 -26.50 -33.81 -12.14
N ALA A 28 -26.03 -34.40 -13.24
CA ALA A 28 -25.11 -35.54 -13.23
C ALA A 28 -23.63 -35.16 -13.00
N SER A 29 -23.23 -33.89 -13.09
CA SER A 29 -21.83 -33.48 -12.95
C SER A 29 -21.49 -33.00 -11.55
N ALA A 30 -20.54 -33.69 -10.89
CA ALA A 30 -20.04 -33.33 -9.57
C ALA A 30 -18.96 -32.23 -9.67
N GLY A 31 -19.31 -31.00 -9.32
CA GLY A 31 -18.38 -29.87 -9.19
C GLY A 31 -18.40 -28.87 -10.35
N GLU A 32 -18.10 -27.61 -10.04
CA GLU A 32 -18.27 -26.47 -10.96
C GLU A 32 -17.51 -26.63 -12.29
N ARG A 33 -16.30 -27.21 -12.27
CA ARG A 33 -15.44 -27.39 -13.46
C ARG A 33 -15.96 -28.47 -14.41
N LEU A 34 -16.61 -29.52 -13.88
CA LEU A 34 -17.23 -30.58 -14.68
C LEU A 34 -18.57 -30.12 -15.27
N GLN A 35 -19.35 -29.38 -14.49
CA GLN A 35 -20.58 -28.72 -14.96
C GLN A 35 -20.30 -27.73 -16.09
N ALA A 36 -19.20 -26.99 -15.98
CA ALA A 36 -18.70 -26.07 -17.00
C ALA A 36 -18.36 -26.74 -18.34
N LEU A 37 -17.56 -27.81 -18.29
CA LEU A 37 -17.19 -28.60 -19.47
C LEU A 37 -18.41 -29.29 -20.10
N ALA A 38 -19.34 -29.78 -19.28
CA ALA A 38 -20.62 -30.34 -19.70
C ALA A 38 -21.46 -29.31 -20.46
N VAL A 39 -21.59 -28.09 -19.93
CA VAL A 39 -22.32 -26.99 -20.58
C VAL A 39 -21.63 -26.56 -21.88
N LEU A 40 -20.31 -26.38 -21.87
CA LEU A 40 -19.57 -26.00 -23.10
C LEU A 40 -19.72 -27.06 -24.19
N ARG A 41 -19.54 -28.35 -23.88
CA ARG A 41 -19.70 -29.43 -24.87
C ARG A 41 -21.14 -29.54 -25.38
N PHE A 42 -22.12 -29.32 -24.51
CA PHE A 42 -23.52 -29.29 -24.92
C PHE A 42 -23.79 -28.10 -25.86
N LEU A 43 -23.34 -26.90 -25.50
CA LEU A 43 -23.50 -25.71 -26.33
C LEU A 43 -22.74 -25.81 -27.66
N GLU A 44 -21.54 -26.42 -27.68
CA GLU A 44 -20.77 -26.74 -28.90
C GLU A 44 -21.48 -27.76 -29.81
N SER A 45 -22.31 -28.63 -29.23
CA SER A 45 -23.09 -29.62 -29.99
C SER A 45 -24.32 -29.02 -30.69
N LEU A 46 -24.77 -27.82 -30.28
CA LEU A 46 -25.90 -27.13 -30.87
C LEU A 46 -25.47 -26.39 -32.15
N LYS A 47 -26.05 -26.78 -33.30
CA LYS A 47 -25.82 -26.08 -34.58
C LYS A 47 -26.67 -24.81 -34.70
N GLY A 48 -26.17 -23.79 -35.42
CA GLY A 48 -26.93 -22.59 -35.78
C GLY A 48 -26.71 -21.39 -34.83
N PRO A 49 -27.71 -20.52 -34.60
CA PRO A 49 -27.55 -19.23 -33.88
C PRO A 49 -27.07 -19.36 -32.42
N LEU A 50 -27.00 -20.59 -31.89
CA LEU A 50 -26.52 -20.92 -30.54
C LEU A 50 -25.00 -21.06 -30.45
N ALA A 51 -24.27 -21.18 -31.56
CA ALA A 51 -22.81 -21.21 -31.57
C ALA A 51 -22.19 -19.93 -30.99
N GLY A 52 -22.83 -18.78 -31.22
CA GLY A 52 -22.40 -17.50 -30.62
C GLY A 52 -22.61 -17.44 -29.10
N LEU A 53 -23.53 -18.22 -28.54
CA LEU A 53 -23.78 -18.30 -27.10
C LEU A 53 -22.64 -19.03 -26.38
N THR A 54 -22.07 -20.08 -26.99
CA THR A 54 -20.90 -20.80 -26.49
C THR A 54 -19.69 -19.88 -26.38
N GLU A 55 -19.38 -19.12 -27.44
CA GLU A 55 -18.24 -18.20 -27.45
C GLU A 55 -18.42 -17.08 -26.43
N ARG A 56 -19.63 -16.50 -26.33
CA ARG A 56 -19.95 -15.49 -25.31
C ARG A 56 -19.79 -16.03 -23.89
N PHE A 57 -20.27 -17.25 -23.64
CA PHE A 57 -20.18 -17.84 -22.30
C PHE A 57 -18.74 -18.20 -21.94
N ARG A 58 -17.96 -18.72 -22.90
CA ARG A 58 -16.52 -18.96 -22.74
C ARG A 58 -15.77 -17.67 -22.43
N PHE A 59 -16.05 -16.60 -23.19
CA PHE A 59 -15.49 -15.27 -22.97
C PHE A 59 -15.83 -14.73 -21.57
N LEU A 60 -17.10 -14.78 -21.15
CA LEU A 60 -17.52 -14.34 -19.82
C LEU A 60 -16.89 -15.18 -18.71
N ALA A 61 -16.78 -16.49 -18.89
CA ALA A 61 -16.15 -17.39 -17.91
C ALA A 61 -14.65 -17.10 -17.76
N GLN A 62 -13.96 -16.80 -18.86
CA GLN A 62 -12.56 -16.37 -18.85
C GLN A 62 -12.42 -15.01 -18.15
N THR A 63 -13.25 -14.03 -18.52
CA THR A 63 -13.16 -12.66 -18.02
C THR A 63 -13.50 -12.55 -16.53
N CYS A 64 -14.57 -13.21 -16.09
CA CYS A 64 -15.02 -13.14 -14.70
C CYS A 64 -14.19 -14.04 -13.75
N GLY A 65 -13.32 -14.91 -14.28
CA GLY A 65 -12.55 -15.88 -13.50
C GLY A 65 -13.39 -16.89 -12.70
N SER A 66 -14.72 -16.89 -12.86
CA SER A 66 -15.68 -17.75 -12.17
C SER A 66 -16.91 -18.01 -13.03
N TRP A 67 -17.35 -19.27 -13.03
CA TRP A 67 -18.52 -19.72 -13.76
C TRP A 67 -19.81 -19.12 -13.21
N SER A 68 -19.94 -19.05 -11.89
CA SER A 68 -21.11 -18.47 -11.22
C SER A 68 -21.25 -16.97 -11.56
N ALA A 69 -20.13 -16.27 -11.67
CA ALA A 69 -20.06 -14.88 -12.11
C ALA A 69 -20.44 -14.71 -13.60
N ALA A 70 -19.95 -15.59 -14.48
CA ALA A 70 -20.33 -15.59 -15.90
C ALA A 70 -21.82 -15.89 -16.13
N LYS A 71 -22.40 -16.82 -15.35
CA LYS A 71 -23.84 -17.11 -15.37
C LYS A 71 -24.66 -15.88 -14.98
N LEU A 72 -24.26 -15.22 -13.91
CA LEU A 72 -24.90 -13.98 -13.45
C LEU A 72 -24.78 -12.89 -14.53
N ALA A 73 -23.61 -12.76 -15.15
CA ALA A 73 -23.38 -11.78 -16.19
C ALA A 73 -24.33 -11.99 -17.38
N LEU A 74 -24.38 -13.23 -17.87
CA LEU A 74 -25.27 -13.63 -18.97
C LEU A 74 -26.75 -13.36 -18.65
N SER A 75 -27.17 -13.57 -17.40
CA SER A 75 -28.57 -13.38 -16.97
C SER A 75 -29.00 -11.92 -16.87
N LEU A 76 -28.05 -10.99 -16.71
CA LEU A 76 -28.29 -9.58 -16.51
C LEU A 76 -28.22 -8.77 -17.81
N LEU A 77 -27.54 -9.30 -18.84
CA LEU A 77 -27.48 -8.67 -20.17
C LEU A 77 -28.88 -8.66 -20.81
N ARG A 78 -29.44 -7.45 -21.01
CA ARG A 78 -30.78 -7.26 -21.61
C ARG A 78 -30.83 -7.50 -23.11
N GLU A 79 -29.74 -7.24 -23.82
CA GLU A 79 -29.66 -7.41 -25.27
C GLU A 79 -28.66 -8.50 -25.68
N PRO A 80 -28.95 -9.25 -26.75
CA PRO A 80 -28.01 -10.21 -27.32
C PRO A 80 -26.82 -9.46 -27.91
N LEU A 81 -25.74 -9.37 -27.14
CA LEU A 81 -24.46 -8.83 -27.60
C LEU A 81 -23.94 -9.62 -28.79
N ALA A 82 -24.09 -9.12 -30.03
CA ALA A 82 -23.63 -9.80 -31.24
C ALA A 82 -22.20 -10.37 -31.07
N THR A 83 -21.32 -9.56 -30.47
CA THR A 83 -19.98 -9.88 -29.96
C THR A 83 -19.80 -9.27 -28.56
N PRO A 84 -19.04 -9.90 -27.65
CA PRO A 84 -18.64 -9.26 -26.40
C PRO A 84 -17.86 -7.99 -26.73
N SER A 85 -18.39 -6.84 -26.34
CA SER A 85 -17.78 -5.55 -26.66
C SER A 85 -16.60 -5.30 -25.70
N GLN A 86 -15.56 -4.59 -26.18
CA GLN A 86 -14.36 -4.31 -25.39
C GLN A 86 -14.69 -3.60 -24.07
N GLU A 87 -15.79 -2.85 -24.02
CA GLU A 87 -16.29 -2.18 -22.83
C GLU A 87 -16.83 -3.16 -21.78
N LEU A 88 -17.49 -4.25 -22.19
CA LEU A 88 -17.94 -5.29 -21.26
C LEU A 88 -16.76 -6.05 -20.67
N HIS A 89 -15.74 -6.30 -21.48
CA HIS A 89 -14.49 -6.88 -21.02
C HIS A 89 -13.85 -6.01 -19.93
N GLN A 90 -13.67 -4.72 -20.22
CA GLN A 90 -13.05 -3.78 -19.31
C GLN A 90 -13.87 -3.65 -18.02
N ALA A 91 -15.20 -3.55 -18.10
CA ALA A 91 -16.04 -3.38 -16.91
C ALA A 91 -15.94 -4.57 -15.97
N LEU A 92 -15.95 -5.78 -16.52
CA LEU A 92 -15.83 -7.03 -15.74
C LEU A 92 -14.44 -7.20 -15.15
N ARG A 93 -13.38 -6.63 -15.77
CA ARG A 93 -12.01 -6.64 -15.26
C ARG A 93 -11.75 -5.59 -14.18
N SER A 94 -12.32 -4.41 -14.35
CA SER A 94 -12.15 -3.30 -13.42
C SER A 94 -13.08 -3.41 -12.21
N ASN A 95 -14.06 -4.32 -12.21
CA ASN A 95 -15.07 -4.43 -11.16
C ASN A 95 -15.23 -5.87 -10.66
N HIS A 96 -15.07 -6.06 -9.35
CA HIS A 96 -15.24 -7.35 -8.70
C HIS A 96 -16.73 -7.79 -8.60
N CYS A 97 -17.67 -6.87 -8.80
CA CYS A 97 -19.10 -7.11 -8.75
C CYS A 97 -19.72 -7.15 -10.16
N VAL A 98 -20.03 -8.35 -10.66
CA VAL A 98 -20.63 -8.55 -12.00
C VAL A 98 -21.87 -7.70 -12.27
N PRO A 99 -22.87 -7.59 -11.37
CA PRO A 99 -24.01 -6.71 -11.58
C PRO A 99 -23.64 -5.24 -11.75
N ALA A 100 -22.60 -4.77 -11.06
CA ALA A 100 -22.13 -3.40 -11.14
C ALA A 100 -21.43 -3.13 -12.48
N ALA A 101 -20.57 -4.05 -12.91
CA ALA A 101 -19.94 -4.02 -14.24
C ALA A 101 -20.97 -3.92 -15.37
N ILE A 102 -22.05 -4.71 -15.32
CA ILE A 102 -23.08 -4.68 -16.36
C ILE A 102 -23.83 -3.35 -16.36
N ARG A 103 -24.17 -2.80 -15.19
CA ARG A 103 -24.81 -1.48 -15.11
C ARG A 103 -23.92 -0.37 -15.66
N LEU A 104 -22.60 -0.44 -15.42
CA LEU A 104 -21.64 0.49 -16.02
C LEU A 104 -21.63 0.39 -17.55
N CYS A 105 -21.61 -0.81 -18.12
CA CYS A 105 -21.70 -0.99 -19.57
C CYS A 105 -23.01 -0.47 -20.16
N GLU A 106 -24.14 -0.71 -19.48
CA GLU A 106 -25.44 -0.20 -19.91
C GLU A 106 -25.47 1.34 -19.87
N ALA A 107 -24.97 1.95 -18.79
CA ALA A 107 -24.86 3.40 -18.65
C ALA A 107 -23.95 4.00 -19.74
N LEU A 108 -22.82 3.35 -20.02
CA LEU A 108 -21.89 3.75 -21.08
C LEU A 108 -22.57 3.77 -22.47
N ARG A 109 -23.37 2.75 -22.79
CA ARG A 109 -24.13 2.70 -24.05
C ARG A 109 -25.19 3.80 -24.13
N GLN A 110 -25.81 4.12 -23.01
CA GLN A 110 -26.84 5.17 -22.92
C GLN A 110 -26.25 6.59 -23.03
N SER A 111 -24.96 6.77 -22.75
CA SER A 111 -24.31 8.09 -22.82
C SER A 111 -24.24 8.70 -24.23
N GLY A 112 -24.35 7.88 -25.28
CA GLY A 112 -24.20 8.33 -26.67
C GLY A 112 -22.76 8.73 -27.07
N CYS A 113 -21.78 8.61 -26.18
CA CYS A 113 -20.37 8.90 -26.46
C CYS A 113 -19.84 7.96 -27.56
N GLN A 114 -19.34 8.53 -28.66
CA GLN A 114 -18.82 7.76 -29.81
C GLN A 114 -17.33 7.44 -29.69
N ASP A 115 -16.59 8.18 -28.87
CA ASP A 115 -15.16 8.00 -28.66
C ASP A 115 -14.91 6.76 -27.79
N GLU A 116 -14.37 5.70 -28.40
CA GLU A 116 -14.10 4.44 -27.73
C GLU A 116 -13.01 4.55 -26.65
N ALA A 117 -11.94 5.31 -26.90
CA ALA A 117 -10.84 5.46 -25.94
C ALA A 117 -11.33 6.20 -24.69
N ARG A 118 -12.06 7.31 -24.89
CA ARG A 118 -12.69 8.09 -23.81
C ARG A 118 -13.62 7.22 -22.97
N ARG A 119 -14.44 6.39 -23.62
CA ARG A 119 -15.38 5.46 -22.97
C ARG A 119 -14.68 4.44 -22.08
N LEU A 120 -13.60 3.82 -22.57
CA LEU A 120 -12.85 2.81 -21.82
C LEU A 120 -12.14 3.42 -20.60
N LEU A 121 -11.51 4.59 -20.75
CA LEU A 121 -10.84 5.28 -19.64
C LEU A 121 -11.83 5.72 -18.55
N ALA A 122 -12.96 6.31 -18.95
CA ALA A 122 -13.99 6.73 -17.99
C ALA A 122 -14.58 5.55 -17.23
N LEU A 123 -14.78 4.42 -17.92
CA LEU A 123 -15.28 3.19 -17.30
C LEU A 123 -14.27 2.57 -16.34
N GLU A 124 -13.00 2.54 -16.71
CA GLU A 124 -11.92 2.08 -15.82
C GLU A 124 -11.83 2.96 -14.56
N ALA A 125 -11.77 4.28 -14.72
CA ALA A 125 -11.71 5.22 -13.60
C ALA A 125 -12.94 5.08 -12.68
N ALA A 126 -14.14 5.02 -13.25
CA ALA A 126 -15.37 4.88 -12.48
C ALA A 126 -15.43 3.55 -11.70
N ALA A 127 -14.98 2.46 -12.31
CA ALA A 127 -14.96 1.15 -11.67
C ALA A 127 -13.94 1.06 -10.52
N LEU A 128 -12.79 1.72 -10.67
CA LEU A 128 -11.69 1.67 -9.69
C LEU A 128 -11.87 2.65 -8.50
N LEU A 129 -12.60 3.76 -8.69
CA LEU A 129 -12.75 4.82 -7.68
C LEU A 129 -14.02 4.72 -6.83
N SER A 130 -14.89 3.73 -7.06
CA SER A 130 -16.14 3.59 -6.32
C SER A 130 -16.51 2.13 -6.12
N ASP A 131 -16.98 1.79 -4.93
CA ASP A 131 -17.34 0.40 -4.58
C ASP A 131 -18.83 0.10 -4.82
N GLY A 132 -19.66 1.14 -4.89
CA GLY A 132 -21.09 1.02 -5.11
C GLY A 132 -21.48 1.19 -6.57
N ALA A 133 -22.24 0.23 -7.13
CA ALA A 133 -22.73 0.29 -8.51
C ALA A 133 -23.42 1.61 -8.89
N ARG A 134 -24.14 2.23 -7.93
CA ARG A 134 -24.78 3.54 -8.13
C ARG A 134 -23.76 4.67 -8.27
N GLN A 135 -22.80 4.73 -7.35
CA GLN A 135 -21.73 5.74 -7.35
C GLN A 135 -20.84 5.59 -8.59
N GLN A 136 -20.54 4.36 -9.00
CA GLN A 136 -19.79 4.10 -10.23
C GLN A 136 -20.53 4.63 -11.46
N VAL A 137 -21.84 4.40 -11.57
CA VAL A 137 -22.63 4.90 -12.71
C VAL A 137 -22.73 6.43 -12.70
N GLU A 138 -22.92 7.04 -11.53
CA GLU A 138 -22.96 8.50 -11.36
C GLU A 138 -21.62 9.14 -11.77
N LEU A 139 -20.51 8.59 -11.26
CA LEU A 139 -19.17 9.04 -11.64
C LEU A 139 -18.91 8.85 -13.13
N LEU A 140 -19.29 7.70 -13.71
CA LEU A 140 -19.13 7.45 -15.15
C LEU A 140 -19.87 8.49 -16.00
N GLN A 141 -21.13 8.77 -15.66
CA GLN A 141 -21.93 9.78 -16.37
C GLN A 141 -21.26 11.15 -16.30
N HIS A 142 -20.85 11.56 -15.09
CA HIS A 142 -20.15 12.83 -14.89
C HIS A 142 -18.86 12.90 -15.73
N LEU A 143 -18.02 11.87 -15.67
CA LEU A 143 -16.76 11.80 -16.42
C LEU A 143 -16.96 11.88 -17.94
N LEU A 144 -17.98 11.20 -18.46
CA LEU A 144 -18.29 11.24 -19.89
C LEU A 144 -18.78 12.63 -20.34
N GLU A 145 -19.48 13.36 -19.47
CA GLU A 145 -20.00 14.70 -19.77
C GLU A 145 -18.94 15.80 -19.63
N SER A 146 -18.11 15.76 -18.59
CA SER A 146 -17.28 16.90 -18.18
C SER A 146 -15.78 16.73 -18.39
N ALA A 147 -15.25 15.50 -18.38
CA ALA A 147 -13.80 15.28 -18.40
C ALA A 147 -13.21 15.40 -19.82
N THR A 148 -11.98 15.90 -19.91
CA THR A 148 -11.17 15.83 -21.15
C THR A 148 -10.49 14.46 -21.26
N PRO A 149 -10.03 14.03 -22.44
CA PRO A 149 -9.27 12.78 -22.59
C PRO A 149 -8.04 12.71 -21.67
N GLU A 150 -7.27 13.80 -21.55
CA GLU A 150 -6.07 13.87 -20.71
C GLU A 150 -6.39 13.73 -19.22
N ALA A 151 -7.53 14.30 -18.79
CA ALA A 151 -8.02 14.17 -17.43
C ALA A 151 -8.44 12.73 -17.12
N LEU A 152 -9.07 12.04 -18.08
CA LEU A 152 -9.45 10.64 -17.94
C LEU A 152 -8.23 9.70 -17.89
N GLU A 153 -7.20 9.98 -18.69
CA GLU A 153 -5.93 9.25 -18.61
C GLU A 153 -5.26 9.43 -17.24
N SER A 154 -5.19 10.68 -16.76
CA SER A 154 -4.65 11.02 -15.44
C SER A 154 -5.43 10.32 -14.32
N LEU A 155 -6.76 10.36 -14.38
CA LEU A 155 -7.62 9.74 -13.38
C LEU A 155 -7.56 8.22 -13.41
N ALA A 156 -7.54 7.60 -14.60
CA ALA A 156 -7.38 6.15 -14.75
C ALA A 156 -6.01 5.70 -14.25
N TYR A 157 -4.94 6.45 -14.58
CA TYR A 157 -3.60 6.22 -14.03
C TYR A 157 -3.61 6.26 -12.50
N LEU A 158 -4.11 7.35 -11.90
CA LEU A 158 -4.19 7.50 -10.44
C LEU A 158 -5.03 6.38 -9.79
N ALA A 159 -6.14 5.98 -10.41
CA ALA A 159 -6.99 4.91 -9.92
C ALA A 159 -6.30 3.53 -9.99
N ARG A 160 -5.48 3.27 -11.02
CA ARG A 160 -4.62 2.07 -11.07
C ARG A 160 -3.55 2.09 -9.99
N GLN A 161 -2.93 3.24 -9.75
CA GLN A 161 -1.96 3.41 -8.65
C GLN A 161 -2.62 3.20 -7.30
N LEU A 162 -3.90 3.59 -7.13
CA LEU A 162 -4.64 3.28 -5.91
C LEU A 162 -4.92 1.78 -5.71
N ARG A 163 -4.98 1.01 -6.79
CA ARG A 163 -5.10 -0.45 -6.71
C ARG A 163 -3.81 -1.13 -6.25
N LEU A 164 -2.68 -0.41 -6.23
CA LEU A 164 -1.42 -0.87 -5.64
C LEU A 164 -1.29 -0.50 -4.16
N VAL A 165 -2.25 0.26 -3.60
CA VAL A 165 -2.16 0.78 -2.23
C VAL A 165 -2.04 -0.35 -1.23
N GLY A 166 -1.10 -0.18 -0.31
CA GLY A 166 -0.66 -1.21 0.62
C GLY A 166 0.64 -1.87 0.22
N TRP A 167 1.15 -1.65 -1.01
CA TRP A 167 2.48 -2.11 -1.45
C TRP A 167 3.23 -1.07 -2.28
N GLU A 168 4.48 -0.80 -1.90
CA GLU A 168 5.46 0.01 -2.59
C GLU A 168 6.25 -0.84 -3.59
N ALA A 169 6.23 -0.45 -4.87
CA ALA A 169 7.03 -1.06 -5.92
C ALA A 169 8.35 -0.31 -6.10
N CYS A 170 9.47 -1.05 -6.07
CA CYS A 170 10.81 -0.57 -6.35
C CYS A 170 11.43 -1.40 -7.48
N GLY A 171 12.05 -0.74 -8.46
CA GLY A 171 12.54 -1.37 -9.70
C GLY A 171 11.40 -1.68 -10.68
N SER A 172 11.51 -2.77 -11.43
CA SER A 172 10.61 -3.06 -12.56
C SER A 172 9.22 -3.65 -12.18
N TRP A 173 8.83 -3.59 -10.91
CA TRP A 173 7.52 -4.04 -10.45
C TRP A 173 6.39 -3.11 -10.90
N GLY A 174 5.27 -3.66 -11.34
CA GLY A 174 4.09 -2.89 -11.74
C GLY A 174 2.93 -3.76 -12.18
N LEU A 175 1.83 -3.13 -12.61
CA LEU A 175 0.67 -3.85 -13.17
C LEU A 175 0.92 -4.16 -14.64
N VAL A 176 0.67 -5.41 -15.04
CA VAL A 176 0.64 -5.83 -16.44
C VAL A 176 -0.67 -6.57 -16.74
N GLU A 177 -1.05 -6.56 -18.01
CA GLU A 177 -2.20 -7.32 -18.47
C GLU A 177 -1.81 -8.79 -18.74
N ASP A 178 -2.36 -9.71 -17.95
CA ASP A 178 -2.31 -11.15 -18.18
C ASP A 178 -3.56 -11.59 -18.98
N PRO A 179 -3.41 -12.34 -20.09
CA PRO A 179 -4.54 -12.76 -20.91
C PRO A 179 -5.62 -13.57 -20.19
N GLN A 180 -5.25 -14.32 -19.15
CA GLN A 180 -6.15 -15.21 -18.41
C GLN A 180 -6.75 -14.56 -17.16
N ARG A 181 -6.08 -13.56 -16.57
CA ARG A 181 -6.45 -12.99 -15.27
C ARG A 181 -6.74 -11.49 -15.28
N GLY A 182 -6.47 -10.79 -16.37
CA GLY A 182 -6.57 -9.33 -16.41
C GLY A 182 -5.35 -8.68 -15.78
N LEU A 183 -5.53 -7.60 -15.02
CA LEU A 183 -4.41 -6.89 -14.40
C LEU A 183 -3.82 -7.72 -13.27
N VAL A 184 -2.51 -8.01 -13.36
CA VAL A 184 -1.72 -8.71 -12.34
C VAL A 184 -0.46 -7.93 -12.02
N ILE A 185 0.11 -8.15 -10.85
CA ILE A 185 1.40 -7.57 -10.47
C ILE A 185 2.51 -8.36 -11.15
N ASN A 186 3.45 -7.71 -11.80
CA ASN A 186 4.59 -8.34 -12.43
C ASN A 186 5.88 -7.58 -12.15
N ASP A 187 6.96 -8.31 -11.92
CA ASP A 187 8.29 -7.75 -11.66
C ASP A 187 9.05 -7.34 -12.94
N GLY A 188 8.43 -7.44 -14.11
CA GLY A 188 8.96 -7.00 -15.40
C GLY A 188 8.05 -6.00 -16.11
N ALA A 189 7.15 -5.34 -15.38
CA ALA A 189 6.22 -4.35 -15.91
C ALA A 189 6.92 -3.13 -16.54
N HIS A 190 8.08 -2.78 -15.99
CA HIS A 190 8.91 -1.66 -16.44
C HIS A 190 10.33 -2.16 -16.75
N PRO A 191 10.55 -2.80 -17.91
CA PRO A 191 11.84 -3.42 -18.26
C PRO A 191 13.05 -2.47 -18.19
N GLU A 192 12.82 -1.18 -18.44
CA GLU A 192 13.80 -0.11 -18.38
C GLU A 192 14.28 0.22 -16.96
N GLN A 193 13.50 -0.16 -15.94
CA GLN A 193 13.82 0.03 -14.50
C GLN A 193 14.35 -1.26 -13.86
N ARG A 194 14.74 -2.24 -14.70
CA ARG A 194 15.22 -3.52 -14.21
C ARG A 194 16.65 -3.38 -13.66
N GLU A 195 16.80 -3.65 -12.37
CA GLU A 195 18.09 -3.68 -11.71
C GLU A 195 18.51 -5.12 -11.42
N ALA A 196 19.82 -5.39 -11.41
CA ALA A 196 20.32 -6.73 -11.09
C ALA A 196 19.98 -7.13 -9.63
N PHE A 197 20.00 -6.16 -8.71
CA PHE A 197 19.76 -6.41 -7.30
C PHE A 197 18.86 -5.31 -6.77
N GLY A 198 17.78 -5.67 -6.06
CA GLY A 198 16.99 -4.67 -5.31
C GLY A 198 15.58 -4.41 -5.84
N MET A 199 15.06 -5.20 -6.78
CA MET A 199 13.66 -5.07 -7.20
C MET A 199 12.73 -5.63 -6.13
N THR A 200 11.99 -4.77 -5.43
CA THR A 200 11.10 -5.18 -4.34
C THR A 200 9.69 -4.70 -4.55
N TYR A 201 8.72 -5.56 -4.25
CA TYR A 201 7.33 -5.16 -4.02
C TYR A 201 7.04 -5.35 -2.54
N THR A 202 6.94 -4.25 -1.79
CA THR A 202 7.01 -4.22 -0.33
C THR A 202 5.72 -3.68 0.27
N SER A 203 5.09 -4.38 1.20
CA SER A 203 3.88 -3.92 1.86
C SER A 203 4.12 -2.72 2.78
N GLU A 204 3.08 -1.95 3.03
CA GLU A 204 2.99 -1.08 4.21
C GLU A 204 3.06 -1.92 5.51
N PRO A 205 3.26 -1.29 6.69
CA PRO A 205 3.15 -1.97 7.97
C PRO A 205 1.77 -2.64 8.15
N ILE A 206 1.78 -3.96 8.32
CA ILE A 206 0.62 -4.80 8.58
C ILE A 206 0.60 -5.14 10.07
N CYS A 207 -0.41 -4.67 10.78
CA CYS A 207 -0.62 -5.02 12.18
C CYS A 207 -1.28 -6.40 12.31
N LEU A 208 -0.58 -7.36 12.90
CA LEU A 208 -1.10 -8.69 13.27
C LEU A 208 -1.51 -8.74 14.75
N GLU A 209 -1.68 -7.58 15.41
CA GLU A 209 -2.09 -7.52 16.81
C GLU A 209 -3.44 -8.22 17.02
N GLY A 210 -3.45 -9.10 18.02
CA GLY A 210 -4.62 -9.91 18.30
C GLY A 210 -4.97 -10.91 17.19
N GLN A 211 -4.12 -11.19 16.22
CA GLN A 211 -4.30 -12.32 15.30
C GLN A 211 -3.55 -13.54 15.84
N ILE A 212 -4.10 -14.73 15.56
CA ILE A 212 -3.43 -16.01 15.71
C ILE A 212 -3.53 -16.79 14.39
N ARG A 213 -2.52 -17.60 14.10
CA ARG A 213 -2.41 -18.41 12.88
C ARG A 213 -2.47 -17.56 11.61
N SER A 214 -1.78 -16.42 11.61
CA SER A 214 -1.71 -15.57 10.41
C SER A 214 -1.09 -16.33 9.24
N ARG A 215 -1.65 -16.19 8.04
CA ARG A 215 -1.16 -16.79 6.79
C ARG A 215 -1.34 -15.82 5.63
N LEU A 216 -0.33 -15.73 4.78
CA LEU A 216 -0.43 -15.05 3.49
C LEU A 216 -0.85 -16.06 2.41
N GLN A 217 -1.95 -15.79 1.73
CA GLN A 217 -2.44 -16.54 0.58
C GLN A 217 -2.37 -15.67 -0.68
N PHE A 218 -1.88 -16.21 -1.78
CA PHE A 218 -1.81 -15.50 -3.05
C PHE A 218 -1.71 -16.48 -4.23
N MET A 219 -1.91 -15.99 -5.44
CA MET A 219 -1.64 -16.73 -6.66
C MET A 219 -0.34 -16.22 -7.28
N ALA A 220 0.48 -17.15 -7.78
CA ALA A 220 1.72 -16.79 -8.46
C ALA A 220 1.92 -17.62 -9.73
N ARG A 221 2.41 -16.97 -10.79
CA ARG A 221 3.01 -17.61 -11.98
C ARG A 221 4.47 -17.17 -12.06
N LEU A 222 5.34 -18.13 -12.32
CA LEU A 222 6.79 -17.94 -12.33
C LEU A 222 7.33 -18.23 -13.72
N GLU A 223 8.11 -17.30 -14.25
CA GLU A 223 8.87 -17.41 -15.48
C GLU A 223 10.28 -16.88 -15.22
N ILE A 224 10.95 -17.48 -14.23
CA ILE A 224 12.32 -17.13 -13.85
C ILE A 224 13.26 -18.08 -14.60
N LEU A 225 13.83 -17.61 -15.71
CA LEU A 225 14.80 -18.40 -16.50
C LEU A 225 16.22 -17.93 -16.17
N GLY A 226 16.98 -18.80 -15.51
CA GLY A 226 18.37 -18.53 -15.13
C GLY A 226 18.75 -19.29 -13.87
N LEU A 227 20.03 -19.64 -13.72
CA LEU A 227 20.52 -20.33 -12.52
C LEU A 227 20.72 -19.38 -11.34
N THR A 228 20.83 -18.07 -11.61
CA THR A 228 21.10 -17.02 -10.61
C THR A 228 19.85 -16.31 -10.13
N ASP A 229 18.77 -16.39 -10.91
CA ASP A 229 17.59 -15.56 -10.73
C ASP A 229 16.62 -16.24 -9.76
N ARG A 230 16.05 -15.44 -8.85
CA ARG A 230 15.16 -15.92 -7.79
C ARG A 230 14.34 -14.79 -7.23
N CYS A 231 13.16 -15.13 -6.75
CA CYS A 231 12.33 -14.24 -5.94
C CYS A 231 12.21 -14.81 -4.54
N HIS A 232 12.32 -13.95 -3.53
CA HIS A 232 12.11 -14.30 -2.13
C HIS A 232 10.87 -13.59 -1.61
N LEU A 233 10.01 -14.29 -0.87
CA LEU A 233 9.12 -13.61 0.06
C LEU A 233 9.87 -13.42 1.36
N GLU A 234 9.94 -12.19 1.82
CA GLU A 234 10.64 -11.80 3.03
C GLU A 234 9.69 -11.05 3.97
N VAL A 235 9.98 -11.07 5.27
CA VAL A 235 9.22 -10.37 6.31
C VAL A 235 10.16 -9.57 7.20
N SER A 236 9.71 -8.42 7.67
CA SER A 236 10.45 -7.55 8.58
C SER A 236 9.54 -7.07 9.71
N SER A 237 10.00 -7.11 10.95
CA SER A 237 9.29 -6.59 12.12
C SER A 237 9.68 -5.14 12.46
N ASP A 238 10.75 -4.62 11.87
CA ASP A 238 11.33 -3.30 12.15
C ASP A 238 11.47 -2.40 10.91
N GLY A 239 11.18 -2.94 9.72
CA GLY A 239 11.37 -2.29 8.42
C GLY A 239 12.81 -2.23 7.92
N GLN A 240 13.78 -2.72 8.69
CA GLN A 240 15.22 -2.66 8.39
C GLN A 240 15.80 -4.05 8.10
N GLU A 241 15.56 -5.00 9.00
CA GLU A 241 16.03 -6.38 8.87
C GLU A 241 14.96 -7.26 8.23
N TRP A 242 15.37 -8.09 7.26
CA TRP A 242 14.46 -8.91 6.47
C TRP A 242 14.79 -10.40 6.60
N VAL A 243 13.80 -11.17 7.05
CA VAL A 243 13.87 -12.63 7.19
C VAL A 243 13.22 -13.29 5.98
N LYS A 244 13.92 -14.24 5.36
CA LYS A 244 13.40 -14.99 4.20
C LYS A 244 12.40 -16.05 4.64
N LEU A 245 11.17 -15.96 4.15
CA LEU A 245 10.10 -16.92 4.41
C LEU A 245 10.08 -18.04 3.38
N THR A 246 10.12 -17.69 2.10
CA THR A 246 10.12 -18.68 1.03
C THR A 246 10.88 -18.20 -0.21
N LYS A 247 11.26 -19.15 -1.06
CA LYS A 247 11.99 -18.91 -2.31
C LYS A 247 11.16 -19.40 -3.49
N PHE A 248 11.11 -18.59 -4.54
CA PHE A 248 10.53 -18.90 -5.84
C PHE A 248 11.63 -18.89 -6.91
N ASP A 249 11.68 -19.95 -7.70
CA ASP A 249 12.58 -20.12 -8.84
C ASP A 249 11.92 -20.96 -9.94
N GLY A 250 12.54 -20.97 -11.12
CA GLY A 250 12.11 -21.76 -12.26
C GLY A 250 10.85 -21.24 -12.96
N VAL A 251 10.22 -22.16 -13.71
CA VAL A 251 9.01 -21.89 -14.49
C VAL A 251 7.85 -22.66 -13.89
N GLN A 252 6.77 -21.96 -13.57
CA GLN A 252 5.57 -22.55 -13.04
C GLN A 252 4.34 -21.75 -13.47
N GLU A 253 3.32 -22.46 -13.97
CA GLU A 253 2.01 -21.85 -14.23
C GLU A 253 1.31 -21.36 -12.95
N TRP A 254 0.26 -20.57 -13.12
CA TRP A 254 -0.53 -20.02 -12.01
C TRP A 254 -0.88 -21.07 -10.95
N ALA A 255 -0.39 -20.87 -9.74
CA ALA A 255 -0.64 -21.75 -8.60
C ALA A 255 -0.97 -20.96 -7.33
N ASN A 256 -1.85 -21.51 -6.49
CA ASN A 256 -2.10 -20.98 -5.15
C ASN A 256 -0.88 -21.23 -4.26
N ARG A 257 -0.48 -20.20 -3.53
CA ARG A 257 0.58 -20.22 -2.53
C ARG A 257 -0.01 -19.84 -1.19
N GLU A 258 0.50 -20.49 -0.16
CA GLU A 258 0.20 -20.19 1.23
C GLU A 258 1.51 -20.18 2.01
N VAL A 259 1.72 -19.13 2.81
CA VAL A 259 2.89 -18.96 3.66
C VAL A 259 2.42 -18.70 5.08
N ASP A 260 2.92 -19.49 6.02
CA ASP A 260 2.63 -19.35 7.44
C ASP A 260 3.37 -18.15 8.02
N LEU A 261 2.62 -17.27 8.69
CA LEU A 261 3.10 -16.08 9.37
C LEU A 261 2.87 -16.15 10.88
N SER A 262 2.48 -17.30 11.42
CA SER A 262 2.13 -17.46 12.84
C SER A 262 3.26 -17.10 13.81
N ALA A 263 4.52 -17.19 13.39
CA ALA A 263 5.67 -16.72 14.16
C ALA A 263 5.67 -15.19 14.41
N PHE A 264 4.88 -14.45 13.64
CA PHE A 264 4.75 -12.99 13.71
C PHE A 264 3.39 -12.53 14.23
N ASP A 265 2.55 -13.47 14.67
CA ASP A 265 1.27 -13.15 15.33
C ASP A 265 1.49 -12.17 16.50
N GLY A 266 0.61 -11.19 16.63
CA GLY A 266 0.71 -10.15 17.66
C GLY A 266 1.70 -9.01 17.35
N GLN A 267 2.39 -9.03 16.20
CA GLN A 267 3.38 -8.03 15.83
C GLN A 267 2.91 -7.16 14.67
N THR A 268 3.53 -5.99 14.49
CA THR A 268 3.45 -5.24 13.24
C THR A 268 4.59 -5.67 12.33
N ILE A 269 4.27 -6.13 11.12
CA ILE A 269 5.25 -6.61 10.15
C ILE A 269 5.17 -5.87 8.82
N ARG A 270 6.19 -5.99 7.98
CA ARG A 270 6.13 -5.70 6.54
C ARG A 270 6.48 -6.96 5.78
N LEU A 271 5.86 -7.17 4.63
CA LEU A 271 6.17 -8.26 3.72
C LEU A 271 6.80 -7.69 2.45
N ARG A 272 7.72 -8.41 1.79
CA ARG A 272 8.17 -8.02 0.46
C ARG A 272 8.46 -9.20 -0.45
N PHE A 273 8.12 -9.05 -1.73
CA PHE A 273 8.62 -9.91 -2.79
C PHE A 273 9.90 -9.28 -3.33
N HIS A 274 11.04 -9.90 -3.06
CA HIS A 274 12.36 -9.41 -3.43
C HIS A 274 12.96 -10.27 -4.54
N VAL A 275 13.12 -9.67 -5.72
CA VAL A 275 13.68 -10.34 -6.89
C VAL A 275 15.16 -9.99 -7.01
N ILE A 276 15.96 -11.03 -7.16
CA ILE A 276 17.40 -10.99 -7.37
C ILE A 276 17.64 -11.57 -8.76
N SER A 277 18.19 -10.79 -9.68
CA SER A 277 18.43 -11.23 -11.05
C SER A 277 19.82 -10.87 -11.58
N GLY A 278 20.41 -11.71 -12.42
CA GLY A 278 21.59 -11.30 -13.18
C GLY A 278 21.29 -10.16 -14.15
N HIS A 279 22.35 -9.57 -14.74
CA HIS A 279 22.20 -8.55 -15.79
C HIS A 279 21.43 -9.06 -17.03
N ASP A 280 21.46 -10.38 -17.29
CA ASP A 280 20.84 -11.02 -18.46
C ASP A 280 19.67 -11.93 -18.07
N ARG A 281 18.68 -11.39 -17.33
CA ARG A 281 17.50 -12.15 -16.95
C ARG A 281 16.70 -12.59 -18.17
N GLN A 282 16.44 -13.88 -18.25
CA GLN A 282 15.55 -14.46 -19.26
C GLN A 282 14.16 -14.73 -18.63
N GLY A 283 13.09 -14.57 -19.43
CA GLY A 283 11.71 -14.89 -19.03
C GLY A 283 10.86 -13.69 -18.56
N GLY A 284 9.54 -13.91 -18.47
CA GLY A 284 8.55 -12.89 -18.09
C GLY A 284 8.49 -12.57 -16.59
N GLY A 285 9.25 -13.31 -15.77
CA GLY A 285 9.47 -13.00 -14.36
C GLY A 285 8.42 -13.55 -13.39
N VAL A 286 8.09 -12.80 -12.34
CA VAL A 286 7.14 -13.19 -11.28
C VAL A 286 5.84 -12.43 -11.49
N PHE A 287 4.75 -13.17 -11.61
CA PHE A 287 3.40 -12.62 -11.66
C PHE A 287 2.68 -12.96 -10.36
N LEU A 288 2.08 -11.97 -9.70
CA LEU A 288 1.30 -12.12 -8.47
C LEU A 288 -0.13 -11.64 -8.68
N ASP A 289 -1.07 -12.33 -8.03
CA ASP A 289 -2.49 -12.00 -8.07
C ASP A 289 -3.14 -12.46 -6.74
N ARG A 290 -4.23 -11.80 -6.32
CA ARG A 290 -5.04 -12.18 -5.15
C ARG A 290 -4.28 -12.29 -3.83
N LEU A 291 -3.43 -11.31 -3.52
CA LEU A 291 -2.74 -11.27 -2.23
C LEU A 291 -3.77 -11.06 -1.12
N CYS A 292 -3.83 -11.99 -0.19
CA CYS A 292 -4.79 -11.98 0.89
C CYS A 292 -4.11 -12.45 2.16
N LEU A 293 -4.18 -11.63 3.20
CA LEU A 293 -3.82 -12.07 4.53
C LEU A 293 -5.05 -12.72 5.17
N THR A 294 -4.81 -13.83 5.84
CA THR A 294 -5.82 -14.50 6.66
C THR A 294 -5.27 -14.66 8.06
N GLY A 295 -6.11 -14.45 9.05
CA GLY A 295 -5.77 -14.64 10.45
C GLY A 295 -7.03 -15.07 11.18
N VAL A 296 -6.85 -15.75 12.30
CA VAL A 296 -7.94 -16.00 13.22
C VAL A 296 -7.72 -15.01 14.34
N LEU A 297 -8.61 -14.04 14.53
CA LEU A 297 -8.67 -13.37 15.84
C LEU A 297 -8.88 -14.49 16.86
N PRO A 298 -8.12 -14.60 17.96
CA PRO A 298 -8.44 -15.52 19.02
C PRO A 298 -9.88 -15.20 19.36
N ASP A 299 -10.74 -16.17 19.10
CA ASP A 299 -12.17 -15.99 19.14
C ASP A 299 -12.47 -15.32 20.48
N ARG A 300 -13.02 -14.09 20.48
CA ARG A 300 -13.47 -13.41 21.71
C ARG A 300 -14.54 -14.24 22.43
N SER A 301 -14.96 -15.33 21.80
CA SER A 301 -15.50 -16.56 22.32
C SER A 301 -14.37 -17.62 22.48
N LEU A 302 -13.73 -17.75 23.65
CA LEU A 302 -12.68 -18.76 23.82
C LEU A 302 -13.32 -20.16 23.88
N ALA A 303 -13.36 -20.88 22.75
CA ALA A 303 -13.75 -22.28 22.71
C ALA A 303 -12.60 -23.12 23.28
N LEU A 304 -12.70 -23.47 24.56
CA LEU A 304 -11.74 -24.32 25.24
C LEU A 304 -11.98 -25.77 24.77
N GLY A 305 -11.27 -26.19 23.73
CA GLY A 305 -11.48 -27.48 23.06
C GLY A 305 -11.36 -28.70 24.00
N TRP A 306 -12.11 -29.77 23.69
CA TRP A 306 -11.97 -31.10 24.32
C TRP A 306 -12.13 -32.22 23.29
N GLN A 307 -11.43 -33.33 23.54
CA GLN A 307 -11.70 -34.65 22.95
C GLN A 307 -12.58 -35.48 23.90
N THR A 308 -13.41 -36.34 23.34
CA THR A 308 -14.26 -37.28 24.07
C THR A 308 -13.44 -38.43 24.67
N GLN A 309 -13.27 -38.46 25.99
CA GLN A 309 -13.42 -39.64 26.85
C GLN A 309 -13.38 -39.18 28.31
N GLY A 310 -14.21 -39.81 29.14
CA GLY A 310 -14.55 -39.35 30.48
C GLY A 310 -13.34 -39.19 31.40
N TRP A 311 -13.57 -38.50 32.52
CA TRP A 311 -12.69 -38.63 33.68
C TRP A 311 -12.70 -40.10 34.14
N GLU A 312 -11.82 -40.90 33.57
CA GLU A 312 -11.32 -42.17 34.09
C GLU A 312 -9.81 -42.01 34.29
N LYS A 313 -9.32 -42.53 35.41
CA LYS A 313 -8.03 -42.19 36.05
C LYS A 313 -6.75 -42.50 35.25
N ASP A 314 -6.86 -42.93 33.99
CA ASP A 314 -5.73 -43.43 33.18
C ASP A 314 -5.42 -42.61 31.92
N VAL A 315 -5.91 -41.35 31.82
CA VAL A 315 -5.51 -40.48 30.70
C VAL A 315 -4.16 -39.83 31.00
N VAL A 316 -3.09 -40.42 30.46
CA VAL A 316 -1.82 -39.73 30.26
C VAL A 316 -2.06 -38.61 29.25
N VAL A 317 -2.00 -37.34 29.69
CA VAL A 317 -1.98 -36.18 28.79
C VAL A 317 -0.60 -36.15 28.12
N SER A 318 -0.42 -36.92 27.04
CA SER A 318 0.73 -36.79 26.15
C SER A 318 0.33 -36.02 24.89
N GLY A 319 0.59 -34.72 24.89
CA GLY A 319 0.38 -33.84 23.74
C GLY A 319 0.42 -32.38 24.17
N SER A 320 1.39 -31.62 23.68
CA SER A 320 1.78 -30.29 24.12
C SER A 320 0.83 -29.14 23.72
N GLU A 321 -0.49 -29.36 23.59
CA GLU A 321 -1.37 -28.40 22.89
C GLU A 321 -2.78 -28.23 23.53
N VAL A 322 -2.91 -28.20 24.87
CA VAL A 322 -4.20 -27.91 25.53
C VAL A 322 -4.05 -26.80 26.60
N PRO A 323 -4.94 -25.78 26.64
CA PRO A 323 -4.87 -24.65 27.59
C PRO A 323 -5.32 -24.98 29.03
N TRP A 324 -5.46 -26.26 29.37
CA TRP A 324 -5.83 -26.76 30.70
C TRP A 324 -4.84 -27.82 31.14
N ALA A 325 -4.29 -27.68 32.35
CA ALA A 325 -3.38 -28.61 32.96
C ALA A 325 -4.03 -29.27 34.18
N CYS A 326 -3.92 -30.60 34.27
CA CYS A 326 -4.00 -31.29 35.55
C CYS A 326 -2.61 -31.21 36.19
N SER A 327 -2.55 -30.74 37.43
CA SER A 327 -1.32 -30.58 38.21
C SER A 327 -0.70 -31.93 38.64
N SER A 328 -1.52 -32.98 38.77
CA SER A 328 -1.10 -34.35 39.12
C SER A 328 -2.19 -35.39 38.77
N PRO A 329 -1.85 -36.66 38.47
CA PRO A 329 -2.81 -37.76 38.30
C PRO A 329 -3.65 -38.08 39.56
N ASP A 330 -3.20 -37.64 40.73
CA ASP A 330 -3.92 -37.80 42.01
C ASP A 330 -4.71 -36.55 42.42
N ASP A 331 -4.60 -35.47 41.65
CA ASP A 331 -5.30 -34.23 41.93
C ASP A 331 -6.68 -34.23 41.27
N ASN A 332 -7.71 -34.13 42.09
CA ASN A 332 -9.10 -34.04 41.64
C ASN A 332 -9.44 -32.63 41.11
N HIS A 333 -8.55 -32.01 40.34
CA HIS A 333 -8.81 -30.68 39.79
C HIS A 333 -8.20 -30.47 38.40
N LEU A 334 -8.88 -29.63 37.62
CA LEU A 334 -8.47 -29.21 36.29
C LEU A 334 -8.31 -27.69 36.26
N THR A 335 -7.12 -27.21 35.92
CA THR A 335 -6.78 -25.77 35.99
C THR A 335 -6.43 -25.19 34.62
N SER A 336 -6.91 -23.98 34.33
CA SER A 336 -6.59 -23.26 33.10
C SER A 336 -5.21 -22.61 33.13
N LEU A 337 -4.67 -22.29 31.96
CA LEU A 337 -3.67 -21.22 31.84
C LEU A 337 -4.24 -19.87 32.31
N PRO A 338 -3.39 -18.88 32.64
CA PRO A 338 -3.85 -17.50 32.92
C PRO A 338 -4.67 -16.94 31.75
N ILE A 339 -5.77 -16.26 32.07
CA ILE A 339 -6.70 -15.63 31.13
C ILE A 339 -6.76 -14.15 31.47
N ALA A 340 -6.30 -13.28 30.57
CA ALA A 340 -6.44 -11.85 30.71
C ALA A 340 -7.89 -11.43 30.39
N LEU A 341 -8.55 -10.73 31.32
CA LEU A 341 -9.93 -10.26 31.18
C LEU A 341 -10.03 -8.76 30.86
N ASP A 342 -8.91 -8.10 30.58
CA ASP A 342 -8.82 -6.68 30.23
C ASP A 342 -9.45 -6.36 28.87
N ALA A 343 -9.30 -7.25 27.89
CA ALA A 343 -9.80 -7.07 26.53
C ALA A 343 -11.22 -7.62 26.27
N ILE A 344 -11.90 -8.14 27.30
CA ILE A 344 -13.23 -8.75 27.17
C ILE A 344 -14.26 -7.88 27.89
N ASP A 345 -15.22 -7.34 27.13
CA ASP A 345 -16.33 -6.57 27.70
C ASP A 345 -17.37 -7.51 28.33
N SER A 346 -17.64 -7.32 29.63
CA SER A 346 -18.56 -8.16 30.41
C SER A 346 -18.27 -9.67 30.29
N PRO A 347 -17.06 -10.13 30.70
CA PRO A 347 -16.63 -11.51 30.52
C PRO A 347 -17.57 -12.47 31.23
N THR A 348 -18.09 -13.43 30.50
CA THR A 348 -19.06 -14.42 31.00
C THR A 348 -18.64 -15.83 30.58
N LEU A 349 -18.51 -16.74 31.54
CA LEU A 349 -18.21 -18.14 31.27
C LEU A 349 -19.51 -18.95 31.13
N LEU A 350 -19.70 -19.54 29.96
CA LEU A 350 -20.79 -20.44 29.64
C LEU A 350 -20.29 -21.87 29.61
N LEU A 351 -21.02 -22.80 30.23
CA LEU A 351 -20.69 -24.22 30.17
C LEU A 351 -21.92 -25.10 30.33
N SER A 352 -21.81 -26.34 29.85
CA SER A 352 -22.75 -27.43 30.13
C SER A 352 -22.02 -28.48 30.95
N TYR A 353 -22.68 -29.08 31.93
CA TYR A 353 -22.08 -30.07 32.80
C TYR A 353 -23.00 -31.25 33.04
N ARG A 354 -22.41 -32.39 33.39
CA ARG A 354 -23.09 -33.54 33.97
C ARG A 354 -22.31 -33.98 35.20
N LEU A 355 -22.97 -34.00 36.35
CA LEU A 355 -22.42 -34.51 37.59
C LEU A 355 -23.18 -35.77 38.00
N GLN A 356 -22.49 -36.90 38.02
CA GLN A 356 -23.00 -38.16 38.53
C GLN A 356 -22.25 -38.48 39.82
N THR A 357 -22.97 -38.55 40.94
CA THR A 357 -22.42 -38.96 42.23
C THR A 357 -23.43 -39.79 42.98
N SER A 358 -22.94 -40.83 43.63
CA SER A 358 -23.69 -41.71 44.52
C SER A 358 -23.72 -41.21 45.97
N SER A 359 -23.10 -40.06 46.28
CA SER A 359 -22.97 -39.49 47.63
C SER A 359 -23.36 -38.01 47.66
N LEU A 360 -24.26 -37.64 48.59
CA LEU A 360 -24.66 -36.24 48.81
C LEU A 360 -23.54 -35.36 49.42
N TYR A 361 -22.44 -35.96 49.87
CA TYR A 361 -21.29 -35.25 50.44
C TYR A 361 -20.20 -34.93 49.41
N GLU A 362 -20.34 -35.45 48.19
CA GLU A 362 -19.42 -35.14 47.11
C GLU A 362 -19.81 -33.82 46.44
N ARG A 363 -18.82 -32.97 46.20
CA ARG A 363 -18.93 -31.61 45.72
C ARG A 363 -17.99 -31.44 44.53
N CYS A 364 -18.53 -30.85 43.47
CA CYS A 364 -17.75 -30.34 42.36
C CYS A 364 -17.97 -28.84 42.29
N GLY A 365 -16.89 -28.06 42.20
CA GLY A 365 -16.93 -26.60 42.19
C GLY A 365 -16.08 -26.02 41.08
N LEU A 366 -16.38 -24.77 40.72
CA LEU A 366 -15.46 -23.91 40.00
C LEU A 366 -14.85 -22.94 41.01
N GLU A 367 -13.54 -22.89 41.02
CA GLU A 367 -12.73 -21.92 41.74
C GLU A 367 -12.01 -21.02 40.75
N LEU A 368 -11.68 -19.82 41.19
CA LEU A 368 -10.93 -18.83 40.43
C LEU A 368 -9.81 -18.26 41.31
N LYS A 369 -8.67 -18.02 40.68
CA LYS A 369 -7.53 -17.33 41.26
C LYS A 369 -7.25 -16.09 40.43
N VAL A 370 -7.20 -14.93 41.06
CA VAL A 370 -6.83 -13.66 40.42
C VAL A 370 -5.34 -13.42 40.69
N ASP A 371 -4.56 -13.26 39.63
CA ASP A 371 -3.10 -13.11 39.67
C ASP A 371 -2.45 -14.19 40.57
N ASP A 372 -1.72 -13.79 41.61
CA ASP A 372 -1.04 -14.69 42.56
C ASP A 372 -1.81 -14.95 43.87
N GLN A 373 -3.08 -14.53 43.98
CA GLN A 373 -3.88 -14.72 45.19
C GLN A 373 -4.31 -16.18 45.46
N ASP A 374 -4.95 -16.43 46.60
CA ASP A 374 -5.53 -17.74 46.92
C ASP A 374 -6.77 -18.04 46.06
N TRP A 375 -7.07 -19.33 45.89
CA TRP A 375 -8.24 -19.80 45.16
C TRP A 375 -9.54 -19.45 45.89
N GLN A 376 -10.51 -18.92 45.16
CA GLN A 376 -11.83 -18.56 45.65
C GLN A 376 -12.91 -19.39 44.96
N GLU A 377 -13.84 -19.98 45.72
CA GLU A 377 -14.97 -20.73 45.17
C GLU A 377 -15.95 -19.77 44.49
N VAL A 378 -16.19 -19.96 43.20
CA VAL A 378 -17.10 -19.14 42.38
C VAL A 378 -18.49 -19.76 42.35
N THR A 379 -18.56 -21.09 42.15
CA THR A 379 -19.85 -21.80 42.14
C THR A 379 -19.69 -23.29 42.42
N ILE A 380 -20.78 -23.92 42.84
CA ILE A 380 -20.89 -25.36 43.08
C ILE A 380 -21.88 -25.97 42.09
N PHE A 381 -21.57 -27.15 41.60
CA PHE A 381 -22.41 -27.90 40.67
C PHE A 381 -23.32 -28.87 41.42
N GLU A 382 -24.56 -28.96 40.97
CA GLU A 382 -25.57 -29.87 41.54
C GLU A 382 -25.53 -31.21 40.82
N THR A 383 -26.01 -32.28 41.45
CA THR A 383 -26.09 -33.60 40.81
C THR A 383 -27.07 -33.57 39.63
N GLY A 384 -26.69 -34.15 38.49
CA GLY A 384 -27.49 -34.19 37.26
C GLY A 384 -26.82 -33.46 36.09
N GLU A 385 -27.58 -33.20 35.04
CA GLU A 385 -27.14 -32.43 33.87
C GLU A 385 -27.63 -30.98 33.95
N GLY A 386 -26.78 -30.03 33.58
CA GLY A 386 -27.14 -28.63 33.64
C GLY A 386 -26.30 -27.74 32.73
N ARG A 387 -26.68 -26.46 32.66
CA ARG A 387 -25.87 -25.40 32.08
C ARG A 387 -25.60 -24.34 33.14
N ARG A 388 -24.40 -23.78 33.14
CA ARG A 388 -24.05 -22.64 33.98
C ARG A 388 -23.59 -21.47 33.12
N THR A 389 -23.99 -20.30 33.55
CA THR A 389 -23.52 -19.00 33.10
C THR A 389 -22.93 -18.34 34.33
N ILE A 390 -21.65 -18.00 34.26
CA ILE A 390 -20.88 -17.49 35.40
C ILE A 390 -20.36 -16.13 34.98
N ASP A 391 -20.82 -15.11 35.68
CA ASP A 391 -20.38 -13.73 35.44
C ASP A 391 -18.97 -13.54 36.01
N LEU A 392 -18.04 -13.16 35.12
CA LEU A 392 -16.66 -12.84 35.47
C LEU A 392 -16.39 -11.33 35.35
N ALA A 393 -17.39 -10.51 35.04
CA ALA A 393 -17.25 -9.06 34.96
C ALA A 393 -16.64 -8.41 36.21
N PRO A 394 -16.87 -8.91 37.44
CA PRO A 394 -16.18 -8.39 38.63
C PRO A 394 -14.64 -8.49 38.57
N TYR A 395 -14.10 -9.33 37.70
CA TYR A 395 -12.66 -9.57 37.53
C TYR A 395 -12.10 -8.94 36.25
N GLN A 396 -12.88 -8.09 35.56
CA GLN A 396 -12.43 -7.39 34.36
C GLN A 396 -11.19 -6.54 34.65
N GLY A 397 -10.22 -6.53 33.73
CA GLY A 397 -8.93 -5.86 33.92
C GLY A 397 -7.90 -6.64 34.73
N SER A 398 -8.19 -7.86 35.16
CA SER A 398 -7.25 -8.75 35.87
C SER A 398 -6.89 -9.98 35.05
N SER A 399 -5.81 -10.68 35.43
CA SER A 399 -5.49 -12.01 34.91
C SER A 399 -6.03 -13.08 35.85
N VAL A 400 -6.82 -14.02 35.34
CA VAL A 400 -7.46 -15.05 36.16
C VAL A 400 -7.07 -16.46 35.73
N ARG A 401 -7.01 -17.38 36.68
CA ARG A 401 -6.99 -18.82 36.43
C ARG A 401 -8.27 -19.44 36.93
N LEU A 402 -8.81 -20.39 36.19
CA LEU A 402 -10.01 -21.14 36.54
C LEU A 402 -9.62 -22.56 36.93
N ARG A 403 -10.26 -23.11 37.96
CA ARG A 403 -10.05 -24.48 38.41
C ARG A 403 -11.37 -25.17 38.68
N PHE A 404 -11.64 -26.25 37.98
CA PHE A 404 -12.73 -27.15 38.35
C PHE A 404 -12.19 -28.16 39.35
N SER A 405 -12.69 -28.18 40.57
CA SER A 405 -12.27 -29.11 41.61
C SER A 405 -13.40 -30.06 41.98
N THR A 406 -13.04 -31.28 42.34
CA THR A 406 -13.94 -32.32 42.79
C THR A 406 -13.39 -33.06 44.00
N ASN A 407 -14.26 -33.59 44.85
CA ASN A 407 -13.87 -34.52 45.92
C ASN A 407 -14.52 -35.91 45.74
N LEU A 408 -14.96 -36.22 44.52
CA LEU A 408 -15.54 -37.53 44.17
C LEU A 408 -14.58 -38.66 44.56
N ASN A 409 -15.14 -39.74 45.11
CA ASN A 409 -14.36 -40.95 45.40
C ASN A 409 -14.20 -41.77 44.11
N PRO A 410 -12.99 -41.90 43.54
CA PRO A 410 -12.77 -42.52 42.23
C PRO A 410 -13.01 -44.05 42.20
N ARG A 411 -13.42 -44.66 43.32
CA ARG A 411 -13.58 -46.12 43.45
C ARG A 411 -14.94 -46.65 43.00
N ARG A 412 -15.88 -45.79 42.60
CA ARG A 412 -17.23 -46.21 42.19
C ARG A 412 -17.41 -46.03 40.67
N PRO A 413 -17.53 -47.12 39.90
CA PRO A 413 -17.77 -47.03 38.47
C PRO A 413 -19.11 -46.32 38.21
N GLY A 414 -19.05 -45.18 37.50
CA GLY A 414 -20.21 -44.37 37.14
C GLY A 414 -20.31 -43.01 37.84
N ASP A 415 -19.52 -42.76 38.89
CA ASP A 415 -19.40 -41.41 39.47
C ASP A 415 -18.40 -40.58 38.65
N GLY A 416 -18.75 -39.33 38.34
CA GLY A 416 -17.93 -38.49 37.46
C GLY A 416 -18.49 -37.09 37.25
N PHE A 417 -17.58 -36.15 36.97
CA PHE A 417 -17.91 -34.77 36.62
C PHE A 417 -17.48 -34.50 35.17
N TYR A 418 -18.45 -34.25 34.31
CA TYR A 418 -18.26 -34.07 32.88
C TYR A 418 -18.59 -32.63 32.51
N LEU A 419 -17.68 -31.96 31.82
CA LEU A 419 -17.84 -30.59 31.32
C LEU A 419 -17.89 -30.62 29.80
N THR A 420 -18.79 -29.83 29.21
CA THR A 420 -18.93 -29.68 27.75
C THR A 420 -19.29 -28.24 27.42
N ARG A 421 -19.00 -27.81 26.19
CA ARG A 421 -19.36 -26.47 25.68
C ARG A 421 -18.89 -25.32 26.58
N LEU A 422 -17.69 -25.46 27.14
CA LEU A 422 -17.04 -24.44 27.96
C LEU A 422 -16.57 -23.29 27.04
N LYS A 423 -17.10 -22.09 27.27
CA LYS A 423 -16.95 -20.93 26.40
C LYS A 423 -16.89 -19.66 27.23
N LEU A 424 -15.81 -18.89 27.13
CA LEU A 424 -15.75 -17.54 27.68
C LEU A 424 -16.25 -16.57 26.60
N VAL A 425 -17.26 -15.76 26.88
CA VAL A 425 -17.84 -14.80 25.93
C VAL A 425 -17.82 -13.38 26.49
N GLY A 426 -17.64 -12.40 25.60
CA GLY A 426 -17.95 -10.99 25.89
C GLY A 426 -19.26 -10.57 25.22
N THR A 427 -19.89 -9.52 25.71
CA THR A 427 -21.09 -8.94 25.07
C THR A 427 -20.69 -8.23 23.78
N GLY A 428 -20.79 -8.93 22.63
CA GLY A 428 -20.57 -8.31 21.31
C GLY A 428 -20.13 -9.22 20.16
N THR A 429 -19.88 -10.52 20.40
CA THR A 429 -19.22 -11.37 19.39
C THR A 429 -20.21 -12.08 18.46
N SER A 430 -20.41 -11.54 17.26
CA SER A 430 -20.92 -12.31 16.11
C SER A 430 -19.79 -13.23 15.59
N HIS A 431 -20.12 -14.50 15.30
CA HIS A 431 -19.19 -15.48 14.77
C HIS A 431 -18.91 -15.23 13.28
N THR A 432 -17.78 -14.60 12.95
CA THR A 432 -17.25 -14.58 11.58
C THR A 432 -15.74 -14.77 11.59
N CYS A 433 -15.26 -15.73 10.80
CA CYS A 433 -13.87 -15.80 10.36
C CYS A 433 -13.55 -14.48 9.66
N HIS A 434 -12.74 -13.62 10.26
CA HIS A 434 -12.36 -12.36 9.65
C HIS A 434 -11.28 -12.63 8.60
N ARG A 435 -11.66 -12.54 7.33
CA ARG A 435 -10.70 -12.32 6.25
C ARG A 435 -10.09 -10.93 6.52
N LEU A 436 -8.80 -10.87 6.85
CA LEU A 436 -8.10 -9.59 6.85
C LEU A 436 -8.12 -9.05 5.42
N ALA A 437 -8.18 -7.72 5.28
CA ALA A 437 -8.40 -7.05 4.02
C ALA A 437 -7.50 -7.64 2.90
N PRO A 438 -8.03 -7.81 1.68
CA PRO A 438 -7.21 -8.18 0.53
C PRO A 438 -6.01 -7.23 0.40
N LEU A 439 -4.80 -7.76 0.53
CA LEU A 439 -3.56 -6.98 0.49
C LEU A 439 -3.20 -6.56 -0.94
N ASP A 440 -3.91 -7.04 -1.95
CA ASP A 440 -3.76 -6.66 -3.35
C ASP A 440 -4.51 -5.36 -3.72
N GLY A 441 -4.77 -4.49 -2.75
CA GLY A 441 -5.54 -3.26 -2.93
C GLY A 441 -7.05 -3.53 -2.92
N SER A 442 -7.55 -4.14 -1.85
CA SER A 442 -8.99 -4.33 -1.66
C SER A 442 -9.80 -3.03 -1.80
N PRO A 443 -11.11 -3.10 -2.07
CA PRO A 443 -12.01 -1.94 -2.01
C PRO A 443 -12.05 -1.22 -0.65
N GLU A 444 -11.34 -1.68 0.39
CA GLU A 444 -11.21 -0.97 1.67
C GLU A 444 -9.86 -0.26 1.82
N ASP A 445 -8.77 -0.79 1.27
CA ASP A 445 -7.44 -0.16 1.30
C ASP A 445 -7.38 1.02 0.31
N GLY A 446 -6.90 2.17 0.78
CA GLY A 446 -6.89 3.39 -0.03
C GLY A 446 -8.25 4.10 -0.14
N GLN A 447 -9.25 3.74 0.67
CA GLN A 447 -10.58 4.34 0.62
C GLN A 447 -10.58 5.87 0.78
N PRO A 448 -9.80 6.48 1.71
CA PRO A 448 -9.70 7.94 1.79
C PRO A 448 -9.16 8.57 0.51
N GLN A 449 -8.19 7.94 -0.14
CA GLN A 449 -7.57 8.43 -1.36
C GLN A 449 -8.50 8.24 -2.57
N ARG A 450 -9.21 7.11 -2.67
CA ARG A 450 -10.26 6.89 -3.67
C ARG A 450 -11.37 7.91 -3.53
N GLU A 451 -11.82 8.17 -2.30
CA GLU A 451 -12.83 9.18 -2.02
C GLU A 451 -12.34 10.57 -2.42
N ALA A 452 -11.11 10.93 -2.06
CA ALA A 452 -10.53 12.22 -2.45
C ALA A 452 -10.47 12.38 -3.98
N LEU A 453 -9.94 11.40 -4.73
CA LEU A 453 -9.91 11.44 -6.19
C LEU A 453 -11.30 11.51 -6.80
N ARG A 454 -12.26 10.75 -6.25
CA ARG A 454 -13.66 10.80 -6.67
C ARG A 454 -14.26 12.19 -6.46
N GLN A 455 -14.03 12.81 -5.30
CA GLN A 455 -14.53 14.15 -5.01
C GLN A 455 -13.93 15.19 -5.96
N LEU A 456 -12.63 15.10 -6.28
CA LEU A 456 -11.99 15.96 -7.29
C LEU A 456 -12.62 15.79 -8.67
N ALA A 457 -12.85 14.53 -9.09
CA ALA A 457 -13.47 14.21 -10.36
C ALA A 457 -14.91 14.74 -10.44
N LEU A 458 -15.72 14.53 -9.40
CA LEU A 458 -17.10 15.03 -9.33
C LEU A 458 -17.19 16.56 -9.22
N ALA A 459 -16.18 17.20 -8.64
CA ALA A 459 -16.07 18.65 -8.59
C ALA A 459 -15.56 19.26 -9.91
N GLY A 460 -15.22 18.44 -10.91
CA GLY A 460 -14.65 18.90 -12.18
C GLY A 460 -13.25 19.50 -12.05
N ARG A 461 -12.51 19.21 -10.97
CA ARG A 461 -11.15 19.73 -10.70
C ARG A 461 -10.10 18.91 -11.47
N PHE A 462 -10.23 18.87 -12.80
CA PHE A 462 -9.42 18.00 -13.67
C PHE A 462 -7.97 18.44 -13.81
N GLU A 463 -7.68 19.74 -13.73
CA GLU A 463 -6.31 20.27 -13.75
C GLU A 463 -5.50 19.74 -12.56
N GLU A 464 -6.11 19.70 -11.38
CA GLU A 464 -5.52 19.14 -10.17
C GLU A 464 -5.26 17.64 -10.27
N LEU A 465 -6.15 16.90 -10.95
CA LEU A 465 -5.91 15.48 -11.24
C LEU A 465 -4.69 15.29 -12.15
N GLY A 466 -4.47 16.18 -13.11
CA GLY A 466 -3.25 16.18 -13.93
C GLY A 466 -2.00 16.49 -13.10
N HIS A 467 -2.08 17.43 -12.15
CA HIS A 467 -0.99 17.74 -11.22
C HIS A 467 -0.67 16.55 -10.31
N LEU A 468 -1.71 15.91 -9.76
CA LEU A 468 -1.58 14.70 -8.96
C LEU A 468 -0.96 13.55 -9.72
N ALA A 469 -1.36 13.30 -10.97
CA ALA A 469 -0.79 12.22 -11.78
C ALA A 469 0.73 12.40 -11.95
N ARG A 470 1.17 13.64 -12.26
CA ARG A 470 2.60 13.98 -12.36
C ARG A 470 3.33 13.85 -11.03
N LEU A 471 2.72 14.26 -9.92
CA LEU A 471 3.27 14.01 -8.58
C LEU A 471 3.44 12.52 -8.30
N VAL A 472 2.41 11.71 -8.54
CA VAL A 472 2.46 10.27 -8.28
C VAL A 472 3.51 9.58 -9.14
N GLU A 473 3.70 10.03 -10.38
CA GLU A 473 4.75 9.51 -11.24
C GLU A 473 6.15 9.70 -10.63
N GLN A 474 6.39 10.82 -9.94
CA GLN A 474 7.67 11.13 -9.29
C GLN A 474 7.78 10.55 -7.88
N LEU A 475 6.72 10.67 -7.07
CA LEU A 475 6.67 10.26 -5.66
C LEU A 475 6.39 8.77 -5.46
N LYS A 476 5.86 8.09 -6.49
CA LYS A 476 5.38 6.70 -6.43
C LYS A 476 4.35 6.42 -5.33
N SER A 477 3.66 7.46 -4.84
CA SER A 477 2.67 7.37 -3.77
C SER A 477 1.50 8.34 -3.97
N VAL A 478 0.29 7.80 -4.15
CA VAL A 478 -0.95 8.60 -4.26
C VAL A 478 -1.28 9.31 -2.95
N ALA A 479 -1.03 8.65 -1.81
CA ALA A 479 -1.27 9.24 -0.49
C ALA A 479 -0.40 10.49 -0.27
N CYS A 480 0.89 10.40 -0.60
CA CYS A 480 1.81 11.53 -0.50
C CYS A 480 1.42 12.66 -1.47
N ALA A 481 1.11 12.32 -2.73
CA ALA A 481 0.67 13.31 -3.71
C ALA A 481 -0.61 14.04 -3.28
N LEU A 482 -1.60 13.32 -2.74
CA LEU A 482 -2.83 13.90 -2.20
C LEU A 482 -2.57 14.79 -0.99
N SER A 483 -1.59 14.46 -0.14
CA SER A 483 -1.19 15.31 0.98
C SER A 483 -0.62 16.66 0.51
N PHE A 484 -0.05 16.70 -0.70
CA PHE A 484 0.46 17.92 -1.31
C PHE A 484 -0.57 18.70 -2.11
N LEU A 485 -1.72 18.10 -2.44
CA LEU A 485 -2.75 18.75 -3.23
C LEU A 485 -3.19 20.13 -2.69
N PRO A 486 -3.39 20.32 -1.37
CA PRO A 486 -3.78 21.63 -0.84
C PRO A 486 -2.77 22.75 -1.16
N HIS A 487 -1.52 22.37 -1.41
CA HIS A 487 -0.41 23.27 -1.66
C HIS A 487 -0.20 23.58 -3.15
N LEU A 488 -0.78 22.78 -4.06
CA LEU A 488 -0.60 22.89 -5.51
C LEU A 488 -1.59 23.89 -6.13
N GLN A 489 -1.13 25.10 -6.43
CA GLN A 489 -1.91 26.08 -7.21
C GLN A 489 -1.45 26.18 -8.66
N ASN A 490 -0.19 25.84 -8.96
CA ASN A 490 0.39 25.94 -10.30
C ASN A 490 1.55 24.94 -10.48
N GLU A 491 2.17 24.95 -11.68
CA GLU A 491 3.29 24.05 -12.00
C GLU A 491 4.60 24.39 -11.23
N GLN A 492 4.80 25.64 -10.80
CA GLN A 492 5.96 26.00 -9.98
C GLN A 492 5.86 25.41 -8.57
N ASP A 493 4.66 25.44 -7.96
CA ASP A 493 4.38 24.80 -6.67
C ASP A 493 4.76 23.32 -6.72
N LEU A 494 4.40 22.63 -7.82
CA LEU A 494 4.74 21.24 -8.07
C LEU A 494 6.25 20.98 -8.03
N ARG A 495 7.03 21.77 -8.78
CA ARG A 495 8.49 21.58 -8.88
C ARG A 495 9.18 21.85 -7.54
N ALA A 496 8.77 22.91 -6.84
CA ALA A 496 9.27 23.25 -5.51
C ALA A 496 8.97 22.15 -4.47
N LEU A 497 7.74 21.64 -4.44
CA LEU A 497 7.34 20.54 -3.55
C LEU A 497 8.13 19.26 -3.83
N LEU A 498 8.42 18.94 -5.10
CA LEU A 498 9.25 17.79 -5.45
C LEU A 498 10.69 17.95 -4.94
N VAL A 499 11.29 19.13 -5.10
CA VAL A 499 12.63 19.43 -4.55
C VAL A 499 12.65 19.24 -3.03
N LEU A 500 11.66 19.80 -2.32
CA LEU A 500 11.55 19.66 -0.87
C LEU A 500 11.28 18.23 -0.43
N HIS A 501 10.44 17.48 -1.15
CA HIS A 501 10.12 16.09 -0.81
C HIS A 501 11.34 15.18 -0.95
N LEU A 502 12.12 15.32 -2.03
CA LEU A 502 13.34 14.54 -2.23
C LEU A 502 14.35 14.72 -1.08
N ALA A 503 14.41 15.92 -0.48
CA ALA A 503 15.32 16.22 0.62
C ALA A 503 14.75 15.93 2.02
N PHE A 504 13.46 16.27 2.26
CA PHE A 504 12.88 16.35 3.60
C PHE A 504 11.68 15.42 3.83
N LYS A 505 11.26 14.66 2.81
CA LYS A 505 10.18 13.67 2.87
C LYS A 505 8.88 14.23 3.46
N GLU A 506 8.49 13.76 4.65
CA GLU A 506 7.24 14.09 5.33
C GLU A 506 7.13 15.57 5.72
N ARG A 507 8.27 16.26 5.93
CA ARG A 507 8.29 17.68 6.28
C ARG A 507 8.10 18.62 5.08
N ALA A 508 8.04 18.09 3.86
CA ALA A 508 8.03 18.90 2.66
C ALA A 508 6.81 19.82 2.55
N GLY A 509 5.63 19.40 3.03
CA GLY A 509 4.43 20.23 3.03
C GLY A 509 4.58 21.46 3.94
N ASP A 510 5.03 21.23 5.19
CA ASP A 510 5.26 22.31 6.16
C ASP A 510 6.33 23.30 5.66
N LEU A 511 7.43 22.77 5.10
CA LEU A 511 8.51 23.58 4.55
C LEU A 511 8.09 24.35 3.30
N PHE A 512 7.21 23.78 2.48
CA PHE A 512 6.67 24.47 1.32
C PHE A 512 5.75 25.63 1.74
N GLU A 513 4.93 25.46 2.78
CA GLU A 513 4.14 26.56 3.34
C GLU A 513 5.04 27.66 3.93
N GLN A 514 6.12 27.30 4.62
CA GLN A 514 7.11 28.27 5.10
C GLN A 514 7.79 29.03 3.94
N LEU A 515 8.17 28.31 2.89
CA LEU A 515 8.75 28.87 1.68
C LEU A 515 7.77 29.82 0.99
N ARG A 516 6.51 29.42 0.85
CA ARG A 516 5.44 30.22 0.23
C ARG A 516 5.12 31.47 1.04
N ALA A 517 5.03 31.36 2.37
CA ALA A 517 4.73 32.46 3.26
C ALA A 517 5.83 33.54 3.28
N SER A 518 7.08 33.14 3.02
CA SER A 518 8.19 34.08 2.89
C SER A 518 8.36 34.58 1.46
N SER A 519 7.99 33.81 0.42
CA SER A 519 8.18 34.18 -1.00
C SER A 519 7.31 35.35 -1.47
N ARG A 520 7.82 36.12 -2.44
CA ARG A 520 7.02 37.08 -3.21
C ARG A 520 6.27 36.38 -4.34
N PRO A 521 5.13 36.93 -4.82
CA PRO A 521 4.33 36.29 -5.86
C PRO A 521 5.02 36.04 -7.20
N ASP A 522 6.13 36.72 -7.47
CA ASP A 522 6.90 36.70 -8.72
C ASP A 522 8.25 35.98 -8.60
N GLU A 523 8.58 35.45 -7.42
CA GLU A 523 9.79 34.66 -7.21
C GLU A 523 9.61 33.21 -7.66
N ASP A 524 10.70 32.61 -8.14
CA ASP A 524 10.73 31.21 -8.54
C ASP A 524 10.84 30.28 -7.32
N LEU A 525 9.71 29.69 -6.93
CA LEU A 525 9.64 28.80 -5.78
C LEU A 525 10.57 27.58 -5.89
N GLU A 526 10.85 27.09 -7.11
CA GLU A 526 11.75 25.95 -7.29
C GLU A 526 13.19 26.32 -6.88
N ARG A 527 13.64 27.51 -7.24
CA ARG A 527 14.95 28.04 -6.85
C ARG A 527 15.04 28.27 -5.35
N LEU A 528 14.01 28.86 -4.75
CA LEU A 528 13.93 29.04 -3.31
C LEU A 528 13.94 27.69 -2.58
N ALA A 529 13.30 26.66 -3.14
CA ALA A 529 13.30 25.32 -2.56
C ALA A 529 14.70 24.71 -2.60
N ARG A 530 15.44 24.86 -3.72
CA ARG A 530 16.84 24.43 -3.82
C ARG A 530 17.74 25.15 -2.82
N LEU A 531 17.54 26.46 -2.64
CA LEU A 531 18.25 27.24 -1.62
C LEU A 531 17.96 26.70 -0.21
N MET A 532 16.70 26.41 0.11
CA MET A 532 16.31 25.83 1.40
C MET A 532 16.89 24.43 1.61
N VAL A 533 16.93 23.58 0.59
CA VAL A 533 17.57 22.25 0.67
C VAL A 533 19.05 22.38 0.97
N LEU A 534 19.72 23.32 0.30
CA LEU A 534 21.16 23.54 0.45
C LEU A 534 21.53 24.09 1.83
N THR A 535 20.79 25.09 2.32
CA THR A 535 21.10 25.83 3.55
C THR A 535 20.43 25.23 4.80
N GLY A 536 19.49 24.32 4.59
CA GLY A 536 18.60 23.81 5.62
C GLY A 536 17.47 24.78 5.97
N PRO A 537 16.36 24.29 6.57
CA PRO A 537 15.21 25.14 6.93
C PRO A 537 15.55 26.29 7.89
N GLU A 538 16.54 26.09 8.76
CA GLU A 538 16.98 27.08 9.75
C GLU A 538 17.87 28.17 9.11
N GLY A 539 18.69 27.81 8.12
CA GLY A 539 19.59 28.72 7.41
C GLY A 539 18.90 29.49 6.27
N TYR A 540 17.78 29.00 5.76
CA TYR A 540 17.09 29.55 4.59
C TYR A 540 16.81 31.05 4.66
N LEU A 541 16.24 31.54 5.77
CA LEU A 541 15.91 32.97 5.90
C LEU A 541 17.19 33.83 5.93
N GLY A 542 18.24 33.37 6.63
CA GLY A 542 19.52 34.08 6.68
C GLY A 542 20.20 34.14 5.32
N ALA A 543 20.18 33.03 4.57
CA ALA A 543 20.70 33.00 3.20
C ALA A 543 19.87 33.90 2.27
N ARG A 544 18.55 33.95 2.45
CA ARG A 544 17.68 34.80 1.63
C ARG A 544 17.89 36.30 1.90
N ASP A 545 18.02 36.69 3.17
CA ASP A 545 18.39 38.04 3.57
C ASP A 545 19.74 38.45 2.95
N LEU A 546 20.72 37.53 2.97
CA LEU A 546 22.02 37.74 2.35
C LEU A 546 21.90 37.97 0.83
N LEU A 547 21.03 37.25 0.14
CA LEU A 547 20.81 37.40 -1.31
C LEU A 547 20.00 38.66 -1.68
N GLY A 548 19.66 39.47 -0.67
CA GLY A 548 19.13 40.82 -0.80
C GLY A 548 17.62 40.88 -0.94
N GLU A 549 16.92 40.06 -0.16
CA GLU A 549 15.49 40.24 0.09
C GLU A 549 15.19 41.69 0.49
N GLY A 550 14.17 42.30 -0.13
CA GLY A 550 13.82 43.70 0.14
C GLY A 550 14.61 44.74 -0.66
N LEU A 551 15.80 44.39 -1.15
CA LEU A 551 16.74 45.35 -1.74
C LEU A 551 16.84 45.27 -3.26
N PHE A 552 16.67 44.08 -3.83
CA PHE A 552 16.84 43.85 -5.26
C PHE A 552 15.52 43.55 -5.97
N SER A 553 15.54 43.72 -7.30
CA SER A 553 14.45 43.27 -8.16
C SER A 553 14.37 41.73 -8.17
N PRO A 554 13.19 41.15 -8.44
CA PRO A 554 13.00 39.69 -8.47
C PRO A 554 14.01 38.96 -9.37
N GLY A 555 14.26 39.49 -10.58
CA GLY A 555 15.23 38.91 -11.50
C GLY A 555 16.69 38.98 -11.01
N GLU A 556 17.02 39.97 -10.17
CA GLU A 556 18.34 40.05 -9.54
C GLU A 556 18.48 39.07 -8.37
N VAL A 557 17.41 38.86 -7.60
CA VAL A 557 17.36 37.84 -6.53
C VAL A 557 17.52 36.44 -7.14
N ASP A 558 16.81 36.13 -8.23
CA ASP A 558 16.96 34.86 -8.95
C ASP A 558 18.41 34.64 -9.43
N ALA A 559 19.01 35.66 -10.04
CA ALA A 559 20.41 35.59 -10.47
C ALA A 559 21.39 35.44 -9.30
N ASN A 560 21.08 36.02 -8.13
CA ASN A 560 21.85 35.82 -6.90
C ASN A 560 21.72 34.37 -6.39
N ILE A 561 20.50 33.82 -6.39
CA ILE A 561 20.26 32.44 -5.97
C ILE A 561 21.00 31.46 -6.88
N ASP A 562 20.86 31.60 -8.20
CA ASP A 562 21.53 30.71 -9.16
C ASP A 562 23.06 30.73 -8.96
N PHE A 563 23.64 31.92 -8.76
CA PHE A 563 25.07 32.05 -8.50
C PHE A 563 25.48 31.49 -7.13
N TYR A 564 24.68 31.70 -6.08
CA TYR A 564 24.94 31.14 -4.76
C TYR A 564 24.89 29.61 -4.77
N LEU A 565 23.90 29.02 -5.45
CA LEU A 565 23.78 27.58 -5.62
C LEU A 565 25.00 27.01 -6.38
N GLU A 566 25.50 27.72 -7.38
CA GLU A 566 26.72 27.34 -8.10
C GLU A 566 27.95 27.38 -7.20
N LEU A 567 28.15 28.48 -6.46
CA LEU A 567 29.26 28.61 -5.51
C LEU A 567 29.20 27.53 -4.43
N ALA A 568 28.04 27.30 -3.83
CA ALA A 568 27.90 26.32 -2.76
C ALA A 568 28.12 24.88 -3.25
N ARG A 569 27.81 24.59 -4.52
CA ARG A 569 28.11 23.30 -5.15
C ARG A 569 29.62 23.07 -5.29
N VAL A 570 30.40 24.11 -5.58
CA VAL A 570 31.84 24.01 -5.79
C VAL A 570 32.63 24.14 -4.48
N TRP A 571 32.23 25.08 -3.61
CA TRP A 571 33.00 25.49 -2.43
C TRP A 571 32.35 25.16 -1.09
N GLY A 572 31.11 24.65 -1.08
CA GLY A 572 30.33 24.45 0.14
C GLY A 572 29.60 25.72 0.61
N VAL A 573 28.62 25.53 1.50
CA VAL A 573 27.67 26.57 1.94
C VAL A 573 28.34 27.72 2.67
N GLU A 574 29.17 27.43 3.68
CA GLU A 574 29.87 28.45 4.49
C GLU A 574 30.74 29.38 3.63
N MET A 575 31.35 28.81 2.59
CA MET A 575 32.24 29.53 1.70
C MET A 575 31.47 30.36 0.66
N ALA A 576 30.34 29.84 0.17
CA ALA A 576 29.44 30.60 -0.68
C ALA A 576 28.85 31.81 0.05
N GLU A 577 28.50 31.66 1.34
CA GLU A 577 28.07 32.77 2.19
C GLU A 577 29.17 33.82 2.37
N SER A 578 30.40 33.37 2.63
CA SER A 578 31.57 34.26 2.74
C SER A 578 31.80 35.02 1.44
N ALA A 579 31.70 34.35 0.29
CA ALA A 579 31.81 34.97 -1.04
C ALA A 579 30.73 36.02 -1.28
N PHE A 580 29.47 35.71 -0.96
CA PHE A 580 28.37 36.66 -1.15
C PHE A 580 28.49 37.88 -0.24
N ASN A 581 28.89 37.70 1.03
CA ASN A 581 29.14 38.82 1.93
C ASN A 581 30.15 39.82 1.36
N VAL A 582 31.20 39.33 0.70
CA VAL A 582 32.21 40.18 0.07
C VAL A 582 31.71 40.81 -1.24
N LEU A 583 30.91 40.07 -2.03
CA LEU A 583 30.29 40.55 -3.27
C LEU A 583 29.26 41.68 -3.07
N LEU A 584 28.58 41.70 -1.93
CA LEU A 584 27.58 42.72 -1.62
C LEU A 584 28.19 44.09 -1.30
N VAL A 585 29.47 44.12 -0.91
CA VAL A 585 30.19 45.38 -0.65
C VAL A 585 30.48 46.07 -1.98
N PRO A 586 29.90 47.27 -2.25
CA PRO A 586 30.24 48.02 -3.45
C PRO A 586 31.68 48.47 -3.41
N VAL A 587 32.36 48.34 -4.55
CA VAL A 587 33.79 48.65 -4.69
C VAL A 587 33.97 50.02 -5.34
N ALA A 588 33.16 50.31 -6.35
CA ALA A 588 33.05 51.60 -7.04
C ALA A 588 31.60 51.82 -7.51
N ALA A 589 31.40 52.36 -8.72
CA ALA A 589 30.08 52.67 -9.28
C ALA A 589 29.41 51.48 -9.98
N GLU A 590 29.98 50.28 -9.87
CA GLU A 590 29.49 49.08 -10.54
C GLU A 590 28.21 48.53 -9.92
N SER A 591 27.41 47.91 -10.78
CA SER A 591 26.24 47.13 -10.42
C SER A 591 26.63 45.80 -9.76
N LEU A 592 25.69 45.21 -9.01
CA LEU A 592 25.86 43.86 -8.45
C LEU A 592 26.07 42.82 -9.58
N ALA A 593 25.42 43.01 -10.73
CA ALA A 593 25.60 42.13 -11.88
C ALA A 593 27.04 42.13 -12.40
N GLU A 594 27.67 43.30 -12.48
CA GLU A 594 29.09 43.43 -12.87
C GLU A 594 30.01 42.80 -11.83
N ARG A 595 29.72 42.97 -10.53
CA ARG A 595 30.49 42.29 -9.46
C ARG A 595 30.39 40.77 -9.58
N ARG A 596 29.19 40.22 -9.75
CA ARG A 596 28.99 38.78 -9.94
C ARG A 596 29.75 38.26 -11.15
N GLN A 597 29.66 38.97 -12.29
CA GLN A 597 30.36 38.56 -13.50
C GLN A 597 31.89 38.55 -13.31
N ALA A 598 32.44 39.58 -12.66
CA ALA A 598 33.87 39.62 -12.35
C ALA A 598 34.26 38.49 -11.38
N PHE A 599 33.47 38.24 -10.34
CA PHE A 599 33.76 37.17 -9.37
C PHE A 599 33.65 35.77 -10.01
N ALA A 600 32.69 35.56 -10.92
CA ALA A 600 32.55 34.30 -11.65
C ALA A 600 33.79 33.98 -12.49
N GLN A 601 34.45 34.99 -13.09
CA GLN A 601 35.72 34.80 -13.79
C GLN A 601 36.83 34.33 -12.85
N LEU A 602 36.87 34.89 -11.64
CA LEU A 602 37.83 34.51 -10.61
C LEU A 602 37.60 33.07 -10.11
N VAL A 603 36.34 32.71 -9.83
CA VAL A 603 35.93 31.35 -9.44
C VAL A 603 36.36 30.34 -10.51
N THR A 604 36.16 30.68 -11.79
CA THR A 604 36.55 29.83 -12.92
C THR A 604 38.06 29.65 -13.01
N ALA A 605 38.83 30.68 -12.65
CA ALA A 605 40.29 30.61 -12.64
C ALA A 605 40.85 29.79 -11.46
N CYS A 606 40.13 29.76 -10.32
CA CYS A 606 40.57 29.11 -9.07
C CYS A 606 39.47 28.22 -8.47
N PRO A 607 39.02 27.15 -9.15
CA PRO A 607 37.86 26.37 -8.71
C PRO A 607 38.10 25.62 -7.39
N ASP A 608 39.35 25.20 -7.12
CA ASP A 608 39.68 24.31 -6.00
C ASP A 608 40.20 25.06 -4.74
N GLU A 609 40.34 26.39 -4.82
CA GLU A 609 40.98 27.20 -3.76
C GLU A 609 40.12 28.42 -3.38
N PRO A 610 39.00 28.21 -2.68
CA PRO A 610 38.05 29.29 -2.40
C PRO A 610 38.62 30.41 -1.53
N ASP A 611 39.41 30.07 -0.50
CA ASP A 611 40.06 31.06 0.36
C ASP A 611 41.02 31.96 -0.42
N GLU A 612 41.68 31.38 -1.42
CA GLU A 612 42.58 32.08 -2.33
C GLU A 612 41.80 33.00 -3.27
N ALA A 613 40.71 32.52 -3.86
CA ALA A 613 39.81 33.33 -4.67
C ALA A 613 39.22 34.52 -3.87
N LEU A 614 38.82 34.32 -2.61
CA LEU A 614 38.33 35.42 -1.76
C LEU A 614 39.43 36.43 -1.45
N ARG A 615 40.65 35.96 -1.17
CA ARG A 615 41.80 36.83 -0.95
C ARG A 615 42.12 37.64 -2.21
N ASP A 616 42.10 36.99 -3.36
CA ASP A 616 42.38 37.59 -4.66
C ASP A 616 41.32 38.61 -5.05
N TRP A 617 40.04 38.33 -4.79
CA TRP A 617 38.99 39.32 -4.93
C TRP A 617 39.25 40.55 -4.04
N GLY A 618 39.66 40.35 -2.79
CA GLY A 618 40.03 41.44 -1.88
C GLY A 618 41.24 42.25 -2.36
N LEU A 619 42.11 41.69 -3.20
CA LEU A 619 43.20 42.39 -3.84
C LEU A 619 42.72 43.18 -5.07
N VAL A 620 41.95 42.54 -5.96
CA VAL A 620 41.39 43.16 -7.18
C VAL A 620 40.52 44.36 -6.81
N THR A 621 39.64 44.23 -5.82
CA THR A 621 38.75 45.30 -5.37
C THR A 621 39.47 46.48 -4.72
N ARG A 622 40.65 46.28 -4.12
CA ARG A 622 41.49 47.38 -3.64
C ARG A 622 42.26 48.08 -4.76
N TRP A 623 42.44 47.40 -5.90
CA TRP A 623 43.18 47.93 -7.04
C TRP A 623 42.31 48.75 -8.00
N THR A 624 40.98 48.62 -7.95
CA THR A 624 40.06 49.23 -8.93
C THR A 624 40.25 50.72 -9.17
N GLY A 625 40.79 51.52 -8.25
CA GLY A 625 41.37 52.84 -8.55
C GLY A 625 40.52 53.71 -9.50
N GLU A 626 41.07 54.10 -10.65
CA GLU A 626 40.35 54.78 -11.76
C GLU A 626 39.79 53.80 -12.83
N GLN A 627 40.09 52.50 -12.75
CA GLN A 627 39.67 51.50 -13.72
C GLN A 627 38.31 50.90 -13.37
N SER A 628 37.60 50.37 -14.37
CA SER A 628 36.39 49.60 -14.10
C SER A 628 36.74 48.25 -13.45
N LEU A 629 35.84 47.71 -12.62
CA LEU A 629 36.04 46.39 -11.99
C LEU A 629 36.28 45.28 -13.03
N GLY A 630 35.63 45.36 -14.19
CA GLY A 630 35.82 44.39 -15.28
C GLY A 630 37.23 44.44 -15.88
N GLU A 631 37.79 45.63 -16.08
CA GLU A 631 39.18 45.79 -16.57
C GLU A 631 40.17 45.27 -15.54
N ALA A 632 39.98 45.63 -14.27
CA ALA A 632 40.83 45.18 -13.19
C ALA A 632 40.82 43.64 -13.06
N MET A 633 39.65 43.02 -13.16
CA MET A 633 39.52 41.56 -13.11
C MET A 633 40.14 40.90 -14.35
N GLY A 634 39.92 41.43 -15.54
CA GLY A 634 40.50 40.90 -16.78
C GLY A 634 42.02 40.86 -16.74
N CYS A 635 42.66 41.97 -16.32
CA CYS A 635 44.11 42.03 -16.15
C CYS A 635 44.62 41.01 -15.12
N PHE A 636 43.91 40.82 -14.01
CA PHE A 636 44.30 39.86 -12.99
C PHE A 636 44.21 38.41 -13.48
N VAL A 637 43.11 38.03 -14.14
CA VAL A 637 42.91 36.69 -14.71
C VAL A 637 43.94 36.38 -15.80
N GLU A 638 44.27 37.35 -16.65
CA GLU A 638 45.33 37.21 -17.66
C GLU A 638 46.70 36.96 -17.02
N GLN A 639 47.03 37.67 -15.94
CA GLN A 639 48.28 37.48 -15.21
C GLN A 639 48.31 36.12 -14.48
N LEU A 640 47.19 35.71 -13.88
CA LEU A 640 47.02 34.39 -13.28
C LEU A 640 47.33 33.28 -14.29
N ALA A 641 46.79 33.39 -15.50
CA ALA A 641 47.01 32.42 -16.58
C ALA A 641 48.44 32.43 -17.13
N ALA A 642 49.08 33.61 -17.20
CA ALA A 642 50.41 33.77 -17.80
C ALA A 642 51.55 33.38 -16.86
N GLU A 643 51.45 33.74 -15.58
CA GLU A 643 52.60 33.75 -14.67
C GLU A 643 52.39 32.91 -13.40
N GLY A 644 51.18 32.40 -13.19
CA GLY A 644 50.79 31.71 -11.98
C GLY A 644 50.37 32.68 -10.86
N GLN A 645 49.70 32.13 -9.86
CA GLN A 645 48.96 32.88 -8.84
C GLN A 645 49.84 33.79 -7.97
N GLU A 646 51.03 33.32 -7.56
CA GLU A 646 51.95 34.10 -6.72
C GLU A 646 52.48 35.35 -7.44
N LYS A 647 52.81 35.23 -8.74
CA LYS A 647 53.29 36.37 -9.54
C LYS A 647 52.18 37.35 -9.90
N ALA A 648 50.98 36.85 -10.20
CA ALA A 648 49.80 37.70 -10.41
C ALA A 648 49.51 38.56 -9.16
N ARG A 649 49.63 37.97 -7.97
CA ARG A 649 49.52 38.70 -6.69
C ARG A 649 50.60 39.75 -6.52
N ASP A 650 51.86 39.42 -6.81
CA ASP A 650 52.98 40.36 -6.72
C ASP A 650 52.80 41.55 -7.67
N HIS A 651 52.36 41.30 -8.91
CA HIS A 651 52.04 42.35 -9.88
C HIS A 651 50.94 43.27 -9.37
N LEU A 652 49.87 42.72 -8.79
CA LEU A 652 48.77 43.51 -8.26
C LEU A 652 49.21 44.33 -7.02
N ALA A 653 49.98 43.73 -6.12
CA ALA A 653 50.51 44.42 -4.94
C ALA A 653 51.54 45.51 -5.31
N GLN A 654 52.28 45.34 -6.40
CA GLN A 654 53.15 46.36 -6.95
C GLN A 654 52.35 47.50 -7.60
N ALA A 655 51.30 47.19 -8.35
CA ALA A 655 50.42 48.18 -8.95
C ALA A 655 49.71 49.04 -7.88
N GLN A 656 49.24 48.43 -6.79
CA GLN A 656 48.67 49.16 -5.64
C GLN A 656 49.67 50.14 -5.02
N ARG A 657 50.94 49.73 -4.84
CA ARG A 657 52.00 50.59 -4.29
C ARG A 657 52.36 51.78 -5.19
N VAL A 658 52.12 51.67 -6.49
CA VAL A 658 52.34 52.76 -7.45
C VAL A 658 51.15 53.72 -7.47
N ALA A 659 49.94 53.22 -7.21
CA ALA A 659 48.71 54.02 -7.19
C ALA A 659 48.51 54.79 -5.86
N SER A 660 48.98 54.24 -4.73
CA SER A 660 48.99 54.89 -3.41
C SER A 660 50.12 55.89 -3.25
#